data_AF-A0A7Y4XUA9-F1
#
_entry.id   AF-A0A7Y4XUA9-F1
#
_cell.length_a   1.000
_cell.length_b   1.000
_cell.length_c   1.000
_cell.angle_alpha   90.00
_cell.angle_beta   90.00
_cell.angle_gamma   90.00
#
_symmetry.space_group_name_H-M   'P 1'
#
loop_
_entity.id
_entity.type
_entity.pdbx_description
1 polymer ?
#
loop_
_entity_poly.entity_id
_entity_poly.type
_entity_poly.pdbx_seq_one_letter_code
_entity_poly.pdbx_strand_id
1 'polypeptide(L)'
;MKPLNFSSSRYQPDAKTKPFNPSLRTLALGMALAGFGVPALAATSYTMTDLSTVDPTFAAVDFTANGQLLGSTSVVTSTYAIPGYSTILPYSTAIPRLYNPTTGSFTNTQIAVGGGTFGSPAGMNASGQIVGTAQMLSGYTSGITQPMGYSGNIFVLNANGSSIDLGLPTYNPAYSTADPYIQITRTIPTDARAINDSGQVLVVTHNVGLLNPYYNSQFYTTFIGSTQGGEFKSIGSLGDGNPMTKDFTIGYSINASGQVVGTSAPTFVLYVQHETSRAFISTPNGLKDLNQTSGMPAHNPLTSCEQTSAAYSINDNGMAVGDYTVAMSVGVRGKGCGFPQHHPVIWNTALNSYRDVATPNKMGSLSDINASGQVVGYESSTAGSNAVVGDAASGGLTNLNTLVIGLPAGWNLTSAFKVSDAGLILANAIDAVAGAHSVLLTPSTLPPLAIPVAPSNLTAVAVSSTQINLTWTDNANNESAQYIERCEGIGCTNFTQIASLAANVTSYSDAALPPIASTAANLTGNTPAIPAPTYNYRVRAHGAAGDSAYSNTAAVSTSAPVINVAPIAPSNLASVAQTTNQVVLSWIDNATNEQNYLIERCKGSNCTNFSQIASVSANVTTYANAGLKRNTAYSYRVSASNTTGKSAYSNTLSVKTLP
;
A
#
# COMPACT_ATOMS: atom_id res chain seq x y z
N MET A 1 17.25 46.75 5.86
CA MET A 1 18.72 46.90 5.89
C MET A 1 19.27 45.92 6.92
N LYS A 2 20.19 45.04 6.51
CA LYS A 2 21.06 44.17 7.35
C LYS A 2 22.01 45.01 8.22
N PRO A 3 22.88 44.42 9.09
CA PRO A 3 22.67 43.37 10.10
C PRO A 3 23.48 43.65 11.40
N LEU A 4 23.41 42.76 12.40
CA LEU A 4 24.47 42.65 13.43
C LEU A 4 24.93 41.19 13.53
N ASN A 5 26.19 40.96 13.16
CA ASN A 5 26.97 39.74 13.38
C ASN A 5 27.60 39.80 14.77
N PHE A 6 27.64 38.67 15.49
CA PHE A 6 28.79 38.35 16.34
C PHE A 6 29.08 36.86 16.33
N SER A 7 30.36 36.58 16.12
CA SER A 7 31.01 35.29 15.94
C SER A 7 31.59 34.75 17.25
N SER A 8 31.46 33.43 17.42
CA SER A 8 32.43 32.45 17.95
C SER A 8 33.32 32.78 19.17
N SER A 9 33.30 31.88 20.17
CA SER A 9 34.49 31.11 20.59
C SER A 9 34.15 30.00 21.58
N ARG A 10 34.84 28.85 21.41
CA ARG A 10 34.71 27.57 22.12
C ARG A 10 35.33 27.60 23.53
N TYR A 11 34.83 26.76 24.44
CA TYR A 11 35.67 25.96 25.36
C TYR A 11 34.88 24.78 25.97
N GLN A 12 35.51 23.60 26.01
CA GLN A 12 35.11 22.32 26.63
C GLN A 12 36.26 21.92 27.60
N PRO A 13 36.28 20.78 28.32
CA PRO A 13 35.30 20.06 29.17
C PRO A 13 35.94 19.63 30.53
N ASP A 14 35.22 18.85 31.38
CA ASP A 14 35.70 17.86 32.40
C ASP A 14 34.74 17.80 33.62
N ALA A 15 34.45 16.70 34.34
CA ALA A 15 34.68 15.25 34.20
C ALA A 15 33.88 14.48 35.31
N LYS A 16 33.77 13.13 35.15
CA LYS A 16 33.56 12.04 36.17
C LYS A 16 32.11 11.63 36.56
N THR A 17 31.54 10.54 35.97
CA THR A 17 31.52 9.08 36.38
C THR A 17 30.72 8.80 37.68
N LYS A 18 29.75 7.88 37.84
CA LYS A 18 29.31 6.55 37.28
C LYS A 18 27.95 6.17 38.00
N PRO A 19 27.32 4.97 37.88
CA PRO A 19 26.72 4.24 36.73
C PRO A 19 25.21 3.86 36.98
N PHE A 20 24.41 3.50 35.97
CA PHE A 20 23.36 2.43 35.99
C PHE A 20 22.65 2.33 34.61
N ASN A 21 22.37 1.11 34.17
CA ASN A 21 21.95 0.65 32.83
C ASN A 21 20.41 0.43 32.78
N PRO A 22 19.79 0.00 31.64
CA PRO A 22 19.39 0.73 30.44
C PRO A 22 17.86 0.91 30.31
N SER A 23 17.42 1.86 29.48
CA SER A 23 16.12 1.77 28.82
C SER A 23 16.28 2.24 27.38
N LEU A 24 16.25 1.27 26.47
CA LEU A 24 16.22 1.47 25.02
C LEU A 24 15.01 2.35 24.64
N ARG A 25 15.29 3.54 24.13
CA ARG A 25 14.46 4.15 23.07
C ARG A 25 15.39 4.63 21.98
N THR A 26 15.46 3.82 20.94
CA THR A 26 16.07 4.08 19.65
C THR A 26 15.56 5.42 19.10
N LEU A 27 16.38 6.46 19.16
CA LEU A 27 16.23 7.61 18.29
C LEU A 27 16.76 7.17 16.92
N ALA A 28 15.84 6.89 15.99
CA ALA A 28 16.18 6.69 14.59
C ALA A 28 16.68 8.03 14.03
N LEU A 29 18.01 8.18 13.97
CA LEU A 29 18.66 9.27 13.25
C LEU A 29 18.61 8.91 11.76
N GLY A 30 17.62 9.46 11.06
CA GLY A 30 17.56 9.42 9.60
C GLY A 30 18.74 10.17 9.01
N MET A 31 19.73 9.44 8.52
CA MET A 31 20.65 9.96 7.51
C MET A 31 19.93 9.87 6.16
N ALA A 32 19.51 11.04 5.67
CA ALA A 32 19.10 11.23 4.30
C ALA A 32 20.31 10.98 3.39
N LEU A 33 20.30 9.86 2.65
CA LEU A 33 21.04 9.77 1.39
C LEU A 33 20.23 10.54 0.34
N ALA A 34 20.82 11.60 -0.19
CA ALA A 34 20.32 12.29 -1.37
C ALA A 34 20.59 11.46 -2.62
N GLY A 35 19.55 11.18 -3.41
CA GLY A 35 19.65 10.59 -4.75
C GLY A 35 18.61 9.49 -4.99
N PHE A 36 17.47 9.87 -5.57
CA PHE A 36 16.34 9.02 -5.97
C PHE A 36 15.63 8.28 -4.83
N GLY A 37 14.71 9.00 -4.17
CA GLY A 37 13.68 8.36 -3.36
C GLY A 37 12.76 7.56 -4.28
N VAL A 38 12.94 6.23 -4.27
CA VAL A 38 11.93 5.30 -4.79
C VAL A 38 10.66 5.53 -3.96
N PRO A 39 9.49 5.82 -4.57
CA PRO A 39 8.25 5.77 -3.81
C PRO A 39 8.13 4.36 -3.25
N ALA A 40 7.89 4.23 -1.94
CA ALA A 40 7.64 2.92 -1.33
C ALA A 40 6.62 2.17 -2.20
N LEU A 41 6.98 0.97 -2.68
CA LEU A 41 6.17 0.15 -3.60
C LEU A 41 4.70 0.00 -3.15
N ALA A 42 4.42 0.18 -1.86
CA ALA A 42 3.09 0.25 -1.26
C ALA A 42 2.12 1.29 -1.87
N ALA A 43 2.60 2.26 -2.67
CA ALA A 43 1.76 3.29 -3.28
C ALA A 43 1.68 3.22 -4.82
N THR A 44 2.27 2.19 -5.46
CA THR A 44 2.30 2.11 -6.93
C THR A 44 1.20 1.19 -7.44
N SER A 45 0.30 1.74 -8.25
CA SER A 45 -0.70 0.99 -9.02
C SER A 45 -0.24 0.77 -10.45
N TYR A 46 -0.82 -0.19 -11.16
CA TYR A 46 -0.50 -0.47 -12.56
C TYR A 46 -1.76 -0.43 -13.43
N THR A 47 -1.61 0.00 -14.69
CA THR A 47 -2.61 -0.29 -15.72
C THR A 47 -2.10 -1.41 -16.63
N MET A 48 -3.01 -2.24 -17.13
CA MET A 48 -2.69 -3.43 -17.89
C MET A 48 -3.01 -3.25 -19.37
N THR A 49 -2.08 -3.67 -20.23
CA THR A 49 -2.28 -3.82 -21.68
C THR A 49 -2.09 -5.29 -22.06
N ASP A 50 -3.12 -5.93 -22.64
CA ASP A 50 -3.00 -7.27 -23.21
C ASP A 50 -2.32 -7.21 -24.58
N LEU A 51 -1.10 -7.71 -24.67
CA LEU A 51 -0.29 -7.64 -25.89
C LEU A 51 -0.85 -8.52 -27.02
N SER A 52 -1.63 -9.56 -26.70
CA SER A 52 -2.24 -10.43 -27.71
C SER A 52 -3.33 -9.70 -28.51
N THR A 53 -3.94 -8.66 -27.94
CA THR A 53 -4.89 -7.80 -28.65
C THR A 53 -4.20 -6.81 -29.59
N VAL A 54 -2.92 -6.52 -29.33
CA VAL A 54 -2.10 -5.62 -30.14
C VAL A 54 -1.55 -6.37 -31.37
N ASP A 55 -0.99 -7.57 -31.16
CA ASP A 55 -0.61 -8.52 -32.21
C ASP A 55 -0.58 -9.95 -31.61
N PRO A 56 -1.45 -10.88 -32.07
CA PRO A 56 -1.54 -12.23 -31.49
C PRO A 56 -0.31 -13.10 -31.76
N THR A 57 0.57 -12.68 -32.67
CA THR A 57 1.83 -13.37 -32.97
C THR A 57 3.02 -12.78 -32.24
N PHE A 58 2.83 -11.68 -31.50
CA PHE A 58 3.90 -10.97 -30.81
C PHE A 58 4.20 -11.62 -29.45
N ALA A 59 5.38 -12.21 -29.36
CA ALA A 59 5.94 -12.73 -28.12
C ALA A 59 6.97 -11.73 -27.59
N ALA A 60 6.63 -11.06 -26.51
CA ALA A 60 7.52 -10.13 -25.81
C ALA A 60 8.59 -10.89 -25.03
N VAL A 61 9.81 -10.37 -25.04
CA VAL A 61 10.97 -11.05 -24.46
C VAL A 61 11.67 -10.17 -23.44
N ASP A 62 11.82 -8.88 -23.73
CA ASP A 62 12.65 -7.98 -22.92
C ASP A 62 12.24 -6.51 -23.07
N PHE A 63 12.81 -5.65 -22.24
CA PHE A 63 12.71 -4.19 -22.39
C PHE A 63 13.95 -3.59 -23.02
N THR A 64 13.79 -2.45 -23.68
CA THR A 64 14.89 -1.56 -24.01
C THR A 64 15.19 -0.67 -22.82
N ALA A 65 16.40 -0.11 -22.73
CA ALA A 65 16.74 0.87 -21.70
C ALA A 65 15.83 2.12 -21.71
N ASN A 66 15.22 2.42 -22.87
CA ASN A 66 14.28 3.52 -23.02
C ASN A 66 12.82 3.11 -22.75
N GLY A 67 12.57 1.90 -22.25
CA GLY A 67 11.24 1.40 -21.91
C GLY A 67 10.39 0.94 -23.10
N GLN A 68 10.99 0.75 -24.29
CA GLN A 68 10.30 0.05 -25.38
C GLN A 68 10.30 -1.45 -25.10
N LEU A 69 9.34 -2.17 -25.66
CA LEU A 69 9.23 -3.61 -25.48
C LEU A 69 9.82 -4.33 -26.70
N LEU A 70 10.86 -5.13 -26.47
CA LEU A 70 11.45 -6.01 -27.45
C LEU A 70 10.67 -7.33 -27.47
N GLY A 71 10.25 -7.73 -28.66
CA GLY A 71 9.67 -9.04 -28.88
C GLY A 71 9.95 -9.55 -30.28
N SER A 72 9.31 -10.65 -30.64
CA SER A 72 9.33 -11.16 -32.00
C SER A 72 7.93 -11.53 -32.46
N THR A 73 7.71 -11.41 -33.76
CA THR A 73 6.52 -11.96 -34.42
C THR A 73 6.91 -13.22 -35.16
N SER A 74 6.18 -14.31 -34.94
CA SER A 74 6.35 -15.52 -35.74
C SER A 74 5.72 -15.32 -37.10
N VAL A 75 6.54 -15.19 -38.13
CA VAL A 75 6.10 -15.26 -39.52
C VAL A 75 6.41 -16.66 -40.03
N VAL A 76 5.37 -17.46 -40.29
CA VAL A 76 5.53 -18.68 -41.08
C VAL A 76 5.68 -18.24 -42.52
N THR A 77 6.90 -18.19 -43.05
CA THR A 77 7.11 -17.96 -44.49
C THR A 77 7.95 -19.06 -45.12
N SER A 78 7.34 -19.65 -46.14
CA SER A 78 7.85 -20.58 -47.15
C SER A 78 7.99 -22.06 -46.76
N THR A 79 7.31 -22.87 -47.56
CA THR A 79 7.55 -24.30 -47.76
C THR A 79 8.73 -24.45 -48.72
N TYR A 80 9.85 -25.02 -48.27
CA TYR A 80 10.95 -25.34 -49.17
C TYR A 80 10.81 -26.79 -49.64
N ALA A 81 10.66 -27.00 -50.96
CA ALA A 81 10.68 -28.32 -51.55
C ALA A 81 12.15 -28.75 -51.76
N ILE A 82 12.59 -29.80 -51.08
CA ILE A 82 13.91 -30.39 -51.30
C ILE A 82 13.83 -31.23 -52.59
N PRO A 83 14.62 -30.95 -53.65
CA PRO A 83 14.65 -31.79 -54.84
C PRO A 83 15.07 -33.22 -54.45
N GLY A 84 14.18 -34.19 -54.62
CA GLY A 84 14.42 -35.60 -54.31
C GLY A 84 13.84 -36.13 -52.99
N TYR A 85 13.17 -35.30 -52.18
CA TYR A 85 12.47 -35.75 -50.96
C TYR A 85 11.00 -35.27 -50.96
N SER A 86 10.07 -36.14 -50.54
CA SER A 86 8.63 -35.88 -50.54
C SER A 86 8.09 -35.16 -49.30
N THR A 87 8.95 -34.82 -48.33
CA THR A 87 8.56 -34.20 -47.06
C THR A 87 8.85 -32.70 -47.06
N ILE A 88 7.78 -31.92 -46.91
CA ILE A 88 7.79 -30.47 -46.75
C ILE A 88 7.83 -30.16 -45.25
N LEU A 89 8.82 -29.39 -44.78
CA LEU A 89 8.89 -28.94 -43.39
C LEU A 89 8.55 -27.43 -43.30
N PRO A 90 7.65 -27.02 -42.40
CA PRO A 90 7.36 -25.61 -42.15
C PRO A 90 8.52 -24.94 -41.40
N TYR A 91 8.91 -23.74 -41.83
CA TYR A 91 9.88 -22.88 -41.13
C TYR A 91 9.15 -21.71 -40.47
N SER A 92 9.41 -21.46 -39.19
CA SER A 92 9.00 -20.23 -38.53
C SER A 92 10.19 -19.26 -38.49
N THR A 93 9.99 -18.07 -39.04
CA THR A 93 10.95 -16.96 -38.93
C THR A 93 10.45 -16.02 -37.84
N ALA A 94 11.27 -15.78 -36.81
CA ALA A 94 10.95 -14.83 -35.76
C ALA A 94 11.54 -13.47 -36.14
N ILE A 95 10.69 -12.47 -36.42
CA ILE A 95 11.18 -11.13 -36.77
C ILE A 95 11.19 -10.27 -35.51
N PRO A 96 12.37 -9.77 -35.05
CA PRO A 96 12.43 -8.84 -33.93
C PRO A 96 11.63 -7.58 -34.21
N ARG A 97 10.83 -7.15 -33.24
CA ARG A 97 10.04 -5.92 -33.30
C ARG A 97 10.12 -5.16 -32.00
N LEU A 98 10.01 -3.85 -32.12
CA LEU A 98 9.94 -2.92 -31.01
C LEU A 98 8.53 -2.36 -30.89
N TYR A 99 7.89 -2.59 -29.75
CA TYR A 99 6.63 -1.96 -29.39
C TYR A 99 6.91 -0.75 -28.49
N ASN A 100 6.32 0.40 -28.79
CA ASN A 100 6.39 1.58 -27.95
C ASN A 100 5.13 1.66 -27.07
N PRO A 101 5.24 1.42 -25.75
CA PRO A 101 4.09 1.45 -24.85
C PRO A 101 3.39 2.81 -24.76
N THR A 102 4.15 3.90 -24.97
CA THR A 102 3.64 5.27 -24.85
C THR A 102 2.77 5.66 -26.05
N THR A 103 3.15 5.23 -27.25
CA THR A 103 2.43 5.57 -28.49
C THR A 103 1.51 4.44 -28.98
N GLY A 104 1.60 3.24 -28.40
CA GLY A 104 0.85 2.06 -28.84
C GLY A 104 1.26 1.55 -30.22
N SER A 105 2.44 1.94 -30.72
CA SER A 105 2.87 1.67 -32.10
C SER A 105 4.07 0.74 -32.17
N PHE A 106 4.08 -0.15 -33.17
CA PHE A 106 5.28 -0.90 -33.54
C PHE A 106 6.20 -0.07 -34.43
N THR A 107 7.49 -0.25 -34.22
CA THR A 107 8.52 0.13 -35.19
C THR A 107 9.08 -1.13 -35.82
N ASN A 108 9.00 -1.24 -37.14
CA ASN A 108 9.54 -2.37 -37.88
C ASN A 108 11.06 -2.24 -37.99
N THR A 109 11.80 -3.01 -37.20
CA THR A 109 13.18 -3.39 -37.49
C THR A 109 13.18 -4.46 -38.59
N GLN A 110 12.69 -4.13 -39.80
CA GLN A 110 12.83 -5.03 -40.94
C GLN A 110 14.27 -5.00 -41.43
N ILE A 111 15.06 -6.02 -41.11
CA ILE A 111 16.35 -6.26 -41.76
C ILE A 111 16.36 -7.73 -42.16
N ALA A 112 16.18 -7.97 -43.46
CA ALA A 112 16.55 -9.24 -44.05
C ALA A 112 18.08 -9.35 -43.95
N VAL A 113 18.57 -10.24 -43.10
CA VAL A 113 20.00 -10.55 -43.05
C VAL A 113 20.32 -11.26 -44.37
N GLY A 114 21.29 -10.75 -45.14
CA GLY A 114 21.58 -11.25 -46.48
C GLY A 114 21.78 -12.77 -46.51
N GLY A 115 20.80 -13.51 -47.04
CA GLY A 115 20.85 -14.97 -47.21
C GLY A 115 20.46 -15.83 -46.00
N GLY A 116 20.01 -15.25 -44.88
CA GLY A 116 19.60 -16.00 -43.67
C GLY A 116 18.58 -15.25 -42.81
N THR A 117 17.86 -15.96 -41.94
CA THR A 117 16.82 -15.38 -41.08
C THR A 117 17.34 -15.19 -39.66
N PHE A 118 17.31 -13.95 -39.15
CA PHE A 118 17.54 -13.66 -37.73
C PHE A 118 16.53 -14.46 -36.90
N GLY A 119 16.99 -15.18 -35.88
CA GLY A 119 16.13 -15.96 -34.99
C GLY A 119 15.61 -15.12 -33.82
N SER A 120 15.18 -15.77 -32.75
CA SER A 120 14.54 -15.07 -31.63
C SER A 120 15.52 -14.10 -30.93
N PRO A 121 15.12 -12.83 -30.70
CA PRO A 121 15.95 -11.89 -29.97
C PRO A 121 16.08 -12.33 -28.50
N ALA A 122 17.27 -12.16 -27.94
CA ALA A 122 17.59 -12.59 -26.58
C ALA A 122 17.72 -11.42 -25.58
N GLY A 123 18.13 -10.24 -26.06
CA GLY A 123 18.21 -9.04 -25.22
C GLY A 123 18.59 -7.80 -26.02
N MET A 124 18.53 -6.64 -25.37
CA MET A 124 18.90 -5.35 -25.96
C MET A 124 19.66 -4.47 -24.98
N ASN A 125 20.63 -3.71 -25.46
CA ASN A 125 21.34 -2.73 -24.64
C ASN A 125 20.80 -1.30 -24.81
N ALA A 126 21.29 -0.36 -24.00
CA ALA A 126 20.86 1.04 -24.03
C ALA A 126 21.10 1.77 -25.35
N SER A 127 22.06 1.31 -26.17
CA SER A 127 22.32 1.86 -27.50
C SER A 127 21.34 1.34 -28.58
N GLY A 128 20.41 0.46 -28.20
CA GLY A 128 19.45 -0.16 -29.11
C GLY A 128 20.03 -1.32 -29.92
N GLN A 129 21.15 -1.90 -29.47
CA GLN A 129 21.70 -3.10 -30.09
C GLN A 129 20.95 -4.33 -29.59
N ILE A 130 20.37 -5.10 -30.51
CA ILE A 130 19.64 -6.34 -30.23
C ILE A 130 20.58 -7.51 -30.46
N VAL A 131 20.74 -8.39 -29.49
CA VAL A 131 21.44 -9.65 -29.70
C VAL A 131 20.45 -10.79 -29.91
N GLY A 132 20.78 -11.70 -30.81
CA GLY A 132 20.02 -12.92 -31.04
C GLY A 132 20.87 -14.00 -31.71
N THR A 133 20.25 -15.15 -31.91
CA THR A 133 20.83 -16.27 -32.65
C THR A 133 20.15 -16.34 -33.99
N ALA A 134 20.90 -16.46 -35.08
CA ALA A 134 20.30 -16.68 -36.39
C ALA A 134 20.59 -18.10 -36.86
N GLN A 135 19.58 -18.76 -37.41
CA GLN A 135 19.73 -20.08 -38.01
C GLN A 135 20.18 -19.90 -39.46
N MET A 136 21.38 -20.41 -39.79
CA MET A 136 21.84 -20.44 -41.18
C MET A 136 21.39 -21.74 -41.85
N LEU A 137 20.68 -21.63 -42.97
CA LEU A 137 20.35 -22.76 -43.83
C LEU A 137 21.61 -23.11 -44.66
N SER A 138 22.47 -23.99 -44.18
CA SER A 138 23.63 -24.42 -44.98
C SER A 138 23.18 -25.37 -46.10
N GLY A 139 23.55 -25.03 -47.34
CA GLY A 139 23.33 -25.86 -48.51
C GLY A 139 24.11 -27.19 -48.39
N TYR A 140 23.44 -28.27 -48.78
CA TYR A 140 24.00 -29.62 -48.90
C TYR A 140 25.29 -29.61 -49.75
N THR A 141 26.46 -29.84 -49.16
CA THR A 141 27.58 -30.41 -49.91
C THR A 141 27.49 -31.93 -49.77
N SER A 142 27.30 -32.61 -50.90
CA SER A 142 26.96 -34.03 -51.01
C SER A 142 27.88 -34.95 -50.20
N GLY A 143 27.30 -35.84 -49.39
CA GLY A 143 28.00 -37.05 -48.94
C GLY A 143 27.70 -37.57 -47.53
N ILE A 144 26.97 -36.84 -46.68
CA ILE A 144 26.75 -37.27 -45.29
C ILE A 144 25.25 -37.31 -44.97
N THR A 145 24.72 -38.51 -44.75
CA THR A 145 23.38 -38.75 -44.16
C THR A 145 23.38 -38.29 -42.70
N GLN A 146 22.91 -37.06 -42.42
CA GLN A 146 22.67 -36.55 -41.06
C GLN A 146 21.32 -35.81 -41.01
N PRO A 147 20.56 -35.90 -39.90
CA PRO A 147 19.37 -35.06 -39.68
C PRO A 147 19.81 -33.60 -39.43
N MET A 148 19.01 -32.65 -39.94
CA MET A 148 19.15 -31.19 -39.88
C MET A 148 20.12 -30.66 -38.81
N GLY A 149 21.32 -30.26 -39.22
CA GLY A 149 22.31 -29.63 -38.36
C GLY A 149 22.05 -28.13 -38.22
N TYR A 150 21.42 -27.72 -37.12
CA TYR A 150 21.25 -26.32 -36.75
C TYR A 150 22.62 -25.70 -36.44
N SER A 151 23.12 -24.74 -37.24
CA SER A 151 24.30 -23.92 -36.92
C SER A 151 23.81 -22.50 -36.68
N GLY A 152 23.92 -22.01 -35.44
CA GLY A 152 23.40 -20.71 -35.03
C GLY A 152 24.53 -19.70 -34.83
N ASN A 153 24.80 -18.82 -35.79
CA ASN A 153 25.73 -17.72 -35.57
C ASN A 153 25.10 -16.70 -34.61
N ILE A 154 25.94 -16.02 -33.82
CA ILE A 154 25.50 -14.96 -32.92
C ILE A 154 25.48 -13.66 -33.70
N PHE A 155 24.33 -12.98 -33.73
CA PHE A 155 24.18 -11.72 -34.45
C PHE A 155 23.77 -10.59 -33.52
N VAL A 156 24.24 -9.40 -33.87
CA VAL A 156 23.84 -8.13 -33.27
C VAL A 156 23.19 -7.26 -34.33
N LEU A 157 21.97 -6.80 -34.09
CA LEU A 157 21.30 -5.78 -34.90
C LEU A 157 21.54 -4.43 -34.24
N ASN A 158 22.14 -3.49 -34.97
CA ASN A 158 22.32 -2.12 -34.52
C ASN A 158 21.05 -1.29 -34.75
N ALA A 159 20.91 -0.19 -34.00
CA ALA A 159 19.78 0.74 -34.12
C ALA A 159 19.62 1.35 -35.54
N ASN A 160 20.71 1.44 -36.31
CA ASN A 160 20.70 1.92 -37.71
C ASN A 160 20.23 0.84 -38.72
N GLY A 161 19.89 -0.35 -38.24
CA GLY A 161 19.46 -1.48 -39.04
C GLY A 161 20.58 -2.28 -39.71
N SER A 162 21.84 -2.08 -39.34
CA SER A 162 22.93 -2.97 -39.75
C SER A 162 23.02 -4.20 -38.83
N SER A 163 23.46 -5.34 -39.36
CA SER A 163 23.74 -6.55 -38.58
C SER A 163 25.24 -6.83 -38.52
N ILE A 164 25.74 -7.26 -37.36
CA ILE A 164 27.09 -7.76 -37.14
C ILE A 164 27.00 -9.26 -36.84
N ASP A 165 27.70 -10.09 -37.61
CA ASP A 165 27.93 -11.50 -37.29
C ASP A 165 29.14 -11.60 -36.35
N LEU A 166 28.93 -12.03 -35.11
CA LEU A 166 30.00 -12.25 -34.14
C LEU A 166 30.65 -13.65 -34.30
N GLY A 167 30.12 -14.48 -35.19
CA GLY A 167 30.55 -15.84 -35.40
C GLY A 167 30.14 -16.78 -34.26
N LEU A 168 30.75 -17.97 -34.25
CA LEU A 168 30.61 -18.94 -33.18
C LEU A 168 31.72 -18.72 -32.14
N PRO A 169 31.45 -18.90 -30.84
CA PRO A 169 32.49 -19.11 -29.86
C PRO A 169 33.33 -20.31 -30.29
N THR A 170 34.55 -20.07 -30.75
CA THR A 170 35.50 -21.16 -31.00
C THR A 170 35.92 -21.69 -29.64
N TYR A 171 35.33 -22.80 -29.20
CA TYR A 171 35.87 -23.55 -28.07
C TYR A 171 37.29 -23.98 -28.45
N ASN A 172 38.30 -23.34 -27.85
CA ASN A 172 39.69 -23.67 -28.15
C ASN A 172 39.98 -25.11 -27.65
N PRO A 173 40.30 -26.06 -28.54
CA PRO A 173 40.61 -27.44 -28.15
C PRO A 173 41.86 -27.57 -27.27
N ALA A 174 42.60 -26.49 -26.99
CA ALA A 174 43.65 -26.46 -25.96
C ALA A 174 43.16 -26.92 -24.56
N TYR A 175 41.86 -26.85 -24.28
CA TYR A 175 41.28 -27.47 -23.07
C TYR A 175 41.26 -29.01 -23.13
N SER A 176 41.14 -29.62 -24.32
CA SER A 176 41.12 -31.08 -24.49
C SER A 176 42.52 -31.72 -24.39
N THR A 177 43.58 -30.95 -24.63
CA THR A 177 44.96 -31.46 -24.52
C THR A 177 45.53 -31.38 -23.11
N ALA A 178 44.92 -30.60 -22.22
CA ALA A 178 45.37 -30.41 -20.84
C ALA A 178 44.63 -31.30 -19.82
N ASP A 179 43.47 -31.84 -20.17
CA ASP A 179 42.65 -32.68 -19.29
C ASP A 179 42.34 -34.03 -19.97
N PRO A 180 42.98 -35.14 -19.55
CA PRO A 180 42.83 -36.43 -20.21
C PRO A 180 41.43 -37.05 -20.07
N TYR A 181 40.55 -36.46 -19.26
CA TYR A 181 39.22 -37.00 -18.97
C TYR A 181 38.08 -36.39 -19.79
N ILE A 182 38.32 -35.33 -20.57
CA ILE A 182 37.28 -34.63 -21.35
C ILE A 182 37.70 -34.53 -22.81
N GLN A 183 36.99 -35.27 -23.67
CA GLN A 183 37.11 -35.12 -25.13
C GLN A 183 35.82 -34.57 -25.71
N ILE A 184 35.88 -33.34 -26.22
CA ILE A 184 34.75 -32.73 -26.93
C ILE A 184 34.70 -33.34 -28.33
N THR A 185 33.63 -34.08 -28.60
CA THR A 185 33.41 -34.73 -29.89
C THR A 185 32.53 -33.88 -30.80
N ARG A 186 31.68 -33.01 -30.23
CA ARG A 186 30.79 -32.13 -30.98
C ARG A 186 30.37 -30.91 -30.15
N THR A 187 30.48 -29.71 -30.72
CA THR A 187 29.80 -28.51 -30.21
C THR A 187 28.48 -28.30 -30.98
N ILE A 188 27.40 -28.11 -30.24
CA ILE A 188 26.03 -27.85 -30.72
C ILE A 188 25.82 -26.32 -30.76
N PRO A 189 24.89 -25.81 -31.61
CA PRO A 189 24.56 -24.40 -31.76
C PRO A 189 24.50 -23.60 -30.46
N THR A 190 24.96 -22.37 -30.56
CA THR A 190 25.10 -21.42 -29.47
C THR A 190 23.88 -20.57 -29.29
N ASP A 191 23.57 -20.27 -28.03
CA ASP A 191 22.50 -19.37 -27.68
C ASP A 191 23.02 -18.04 -27.14
N ALA A 192 22.66 -16.94 -27.80
CA ALA A 192 22.72 -15.62 -27.18
C ALA A 192 21.73 -15.58 -26.01
N ARG A 193 22.17 -15.05 -24.87
CA ARG A 193 21.35 -14.91 -23.66
C ARG A 193 21.06 -13.46 -23.31
N ALA A 194 22.07 -12.60 -23.38
CA ALA A 194 21.96 -11.21 -22.95
C ALA A 194 23.06 -10.34 -23.59
N ILE A 195 22.86 -9.03 -23.55
CA ILE A 195 23.85 -8.01 -23.91
C ILE A 195 23.78 -6.89 -22.87
N ASN A 196 24.93 -6.40 -22.39
CA ASN A 196 24.95 -5.24 -21.49
C ASN A 196 25.17 -3.93 -22.26
N ASP A 197 25.05 -2.82 -21.54
CA ASP A 197 25.23 -1.45 -22.08
C ASP A 197 26.64 -1.15 -22.59
N SER A 198 27.63 -1.89 -22.11
CA SER A 198 29.01 -1.84 -22.61
C SER A 198 29.21 -2.63 -23.93
N GLY A 199 28.17 -3.30 -24.43
CA GLY A 199 28.23 -4.10 -25.66
C GLY A 199 28.91 -5.47 -25.47
N GLN A 200 28.96 -5.99 -24.25
CA GLN A 200 29.40 -7.35 -23.97
C GLN A 200 28.23 -8.32 -24.16
N VAL A 201 28.48 -9.42 -24.87
CA VAL A 201 27.46 -10.39 -25.27
C VAL A 201 27.65 -11.68 -24.51
N LEU A 202 26.60 -12.14 -23.83
CA LEU A 202 26.56 -13.40 -23.12
C LEU A 202 26.05 -14.52 -24.03
N VAL A 203 26.83 -15.58 -24.17
CA VAL A 203 26.53 -16.72 -25.03
C VAL A 203 26.68 -18.02 -24.26
N VAL A 204 25.78 -18.97 -24.49
CA VAL A 204 25.87 -20.32 -23.93
C VAL A 204 26.01 -21.32 -25.06
N THR A 205 27.04 -22.16 -24.98
CA THR A 205 27.25 -23.27 -25.91
C THR A 205 26.73 -24.57 -25.31
N HIS A 206 26.07 -25.38 -26.13
CA HIS A 206 25.77 -26.77 -25.82
C HIS A 206 26.93 -27.63 -26.34
N ASN A 207 27.54 -28.43 -25.48
CA ASN A 207 28.67 -29.28 -25.85
C ASN A 207 28.32 -30.75 -25.62
N VAL A 208 28.76 -31.61 -26.54
CA VAL A 208 28.68 -33.05 -26.43
C VAL A 208 30.10 -33.59 -26.44
N GLY A 209 30.42 -34.37 -25.42
CA GLY A 209 31.75 -34.97 -25.29
C GLY A 209 31.74 -36.28 -24.55
N LEU A 210 32.88 -36.96 -24.61
CA LEU A 210 33.19 -38.11 -23.78
C LEU A 210 33.81 -37.62 -22.48
N LEU A 211 33.11 -37.84 -21.38
CA LEU A 211 33.62 -37.70 -20.02
C LEU A 211 34.06 -39.11 -19.58
N ASN A 212 35.38 -39.38 -19.56
CA ASN A 212 35.97 -40.71 -19.41
C ASN A 212 35.64 -41.63 -20.64
N PRO A 213 36.52 -42.56 -21.10
CA PRO A 213 36.37 -43.40 -22.30
C PRO A 213 35.06 -44.18 -22.55
N TYR A 214 34.02 -44.06 -21.71
CA TYR A 214 32.84 -44.92 -21.74
C TYR A 214 31.48 -44.19 -21.79
N TYR A 215 31.39 -42.86 -21.66
CA TYR A 215 30.08 -42.17 -21.55
C TYR A 215 29.97 -40.90 -22.39
N ASN A 216 28.88 -40.80 -23.16
CA ASN A 216 28.45 -39.57 -23.82
C ASN A 216 27.72 -38.68 -22.81
N SER A 217 28.21 -37.47 -22.61
CA SER A 217 27.59 -36.47 -21.74
C SER A 217 27.37 -35.16 -22.48
N GLN A 218 26.23 -34.53 -22.20
CA GLN A 218 25.91 -33.18 -22.67
C GLN A 218 26.20 -32.18 -21.56
N PHE A 219 26.82 -31.06 -21.90
CA PHE A 219 27.18 -30.04 -20.92
C PHE A 219 27.18 -28.63 -21.50
N TYR A 220 27.09 -27.63 -20.63
CA TYR A 220 26.95 -26.23 -21.00
C TYR A 220 28.20 -25.43 -20.67
N THR A 221 28.51 -24.44 -21.49
CA THR A 221 29.62 -23.53 -21.18
C THR A 221 29.22 -22.12 -21.55
N THR A 222 29.47 -21.20 -20.63
CA THR A 222 29.13 -19.80 -20.81
C THR A 222 30.36 -19.01 -21.27
N PHE A 223 30.14 -18.18 -22.28
CA PHE A 223 31.12 -17.32 -22.91
C PHE A 223 30.67 -15.86 -22.88
N ILE A 224 31.64 -14.96 -22.80
CA ILE A 224 31.44 -13.52 -23.00
C ILE A 224 32.22 -13.10 -24.25
N GLY A 225 31.52 -12.45 -25.18
CA GLY A 225 32.09 -11.79 -26.36
C GLY A 225 31.84 -10.28 -26.34
N SER A 226 32.27 -9.59 -27.39
CA SER A 226 32.09 -8.14 -27.55
C SER A 226 31.51 -7.82 -28.93
N THR A 227 30.58 -6.86 -28.97
CA THR A 227 30.06 -6.30 -30.22
C THR A 227 31.11 -5.55 -31.04
N GLN A 228 32.23 -5.16 -30.41
CA GLN A 228 33.37 -4.52 -31.09
C GLN A 228 34.31 -5.54 -31.75
N GLY A 229 33.99 -6.84 -31.68
CA GLY A 229 34.82 -7.93 -32.18
C GLY A 229 35.80 -8.46 -31.13
N GLY A 230 36.49 -9.55 -31.48
CA GLY A 230 37.40 -10.29 -30.60
C GLY A 230 36.90 -11.71 -30.30
N GLU A 231 37.75 -12.52 -29.65
CA GLU A 231 37.41 -13.90 -29.29
C GLU A 231 36.45 -13.96 -28.11
N PHE A 232 35.49 -14.90 -28.18
CA PHE A 232 34.66 -15.27 -27.05
C PHE A 232 35.51 -15.93 -25.96
N LYS A 233 35.39 -15.44 -24.72
CA LYS A 233 36.12 -15.96 -23.56
C LYS A 233 35.19 -16.73 -22.64
N SER A 234 35.60 -17.94 -22.26
CA SER A 234 34.88 -18.72 -21.25
C SER A 234 34.96 -18.03 -19.90
N ILE A 235 33.86 -18.04 -19.15
CA ILE A 235 33.82 -17.51 -17.77
C ILE A 235 34.37 -18.52 -16.74
N GLY A 236 34.69 -19.73 -17.17
CA GLY A 236 35.16 -20.81 -16.32
C GLY A 236 34.04 -21.62 -15.65
N SER A 237 34.44 -22.34 -14.59
CA SER A 237 33.60 -23.27 -13.82
C SER A 237 33.77 -23.04 -12.33
N LEU A 238 32.75 -23.38 -11.53
CA LEU A 238 32.84 -23.45 -10.07
C LEU A 238 33.60 -24.72 -9.69
N GLY A 239 34.93 -24.67 -9.70
CA GLY A 239 35.75 -25.81 -9.32
C GLY A 239 35.39 -26.33 -7.92
N ASP A 240 35.41 -27.64 -7.73
CA ASP A 240 35.16 -28.30 -6.44
C ASP A 240 36.45 -28.89 -5.83
N GLY A 241 37.61 -28.62 -6.45
CA GLY A 241 38.91 -29.14 -6.05
C GLY A 241 39.16 -30.59 -6.46
N ASN A 242 38.19 -31.28 -7.06
CA ASN A 242 38.32 -32.63 -7.57
C ASN A 242 38.48 -32.59 -9.10
N PRO A 243 39.62 -33.07 -9.65
CA PRO A 243 39.83 -33.06 -11.10
C PRO A 243 38.84 -33.95 -11.88
N MET A 244 38.12 -34.86 -11.21
CA MET A 244 37.13 -35.76 -11.85
C MET A 244 35.69 -35.21 -11.89
N THR A 245 35.39 -34.12 -11.18
CA THR A 245 34.07 -33.50 -11.16
C THR A 245 34.20 -32.06 -11.63
N LYS A 246 33.64 -31.77 -12.80
CA LYS A 246 33.59 -30.42 -13.35
C LYS A 246 32.17 -29.90 -13.36
N ASP A 247 32.05 -28.67 -12.88
CA ASP A 247 30.84 -27.89 -12.98
C ASP A 247 30.76 -27.21 -14.34
N PHE A 248 29.57 -27.27 -14.93
CA PHE A 248 29.23 -26.63 -16.18
C PHE A 248 28.29 -25.48 -15.94
N THR A 249 28.49 -24.38 -16.66
CA THR A 249 27.87 -23.09 -16.35
C THR A 249 26.87 -22.66 -17.41
N ILE A 250 25.72 -22.22 -16.94
CA ILE A 250 24.69 -21.54 -17.73
C ILE A 250 24.52 -20.15 -17.13
N GLY A 251 25.02 -19.13 -17.83
CA GLY A 251 24.79 -17.73 -17.51
C GLY A 251 23.41 -17.28 -18.00
N TYR A 252 22.72 -16.51 -17.16
CA TYR A 252 21.39 -15.96 -17.46
C TYR A 252 21.41 -14.45 -17.69
N SER A 253 22.23 -13.71 -16.95
CA SER A 253 22.26 -12.24 -17.00
C SER A 253 23.68 -11.69 -16.81
N ILE A 254 23.92 -10.49 -17.33
CA ILE A 254 25.19 -9.76 -17.29
C ILE A 254 24.93 -8.28 -16.98
N ASN A 255 25.61 -7.72 -15.97
CA ASN A 255 25.49 -6.30 -15.64
C ASN A 255 26.48 -5.42 -16.43
N ALA A 256 26.38 -4.10 -16.32
CA ALA A 256 27.22 -3.13 -17.02
C ALA A 256 28.74 -3.30 -16.76
N SER A 257 29.11 -3.83 -15.59
CA SER A 257 30.51 -4.13 -15.23
C SER A 257 31.04 -5.47 -15.79
N GLY A 258 30.18 -6.25 -16.44
CA GLY A 258 30.52 -7.54 -17.04
C GLY A 258 30.46 -8.73 -16.08
N GLN A 259 29.85 -8.55 -14.89
CA GLN A 259 29.59 -9.66 -13.98
C GLN A 259 28.41 -10.47 -14.51
N VAL A 260 28.58 -11.79 -14.54
CA VAL A 260 27.59 -12.75 -15.04
C VAL A 260 27.05 -13.54 -13.86
N VAL A 261 25.74 -13.67 -13.79
CA VAL A 261 25.07 -14.59 -12.86
C VAL A 261 24.43 -15.73 -13.59
N GLY A 262 24.32 -16.87 -12.90
CA GLY A 262 23.80 -18.07 -13.52
C GLY A 262 23.69 -19.24 -12.56
N THR A 263 23.63 -20.42 -13.14
CA THR A 263 23.68 -21.71 -12.43
C THR A 263 24.87 -22.54 -12.91
N SER A 264 25.53 -23.23 -11.98
CA SER A 264 26.50 -24.28 -12.28
C SER A 264 25.96 -25.64 -11.85
N ALA A 265 26.20 -26.67 -12.65
CA ALA A 265 25.82 -28.03 -12.31
C ALA A 265 26.97 -29.00 -12.61
N PRO A 266 27.24 -30.00 -11.75
CA PRO A 266 28.21 -31.05 -12.03
C PRO A 266 27.69 -31.98 -13.13
N THR A 267 28.56 -32.48 -14.03
CA THR A 267 28.15 -33.58 -14.94
C THR A 267 28.04 -34.91 -14.22
N PHE A 268 27.01 -35.66 -14.59
CA PHE A 268 26.72 -37.05 -14.27
C PHE A 268 27.98 -37.91 -14.10
N VAL A 269 28.32 -38.28 -12.85
CA VAL A 269 29.21 -39.40 -12.55
C VAL A 269 28.36 -40.49 -11.90
N LEU A 270 28.25 -41.63 -12.58
CA LEU A 270 27.61 -42.83 -12.05
C LEU A 270 28.30 -43.19 -10.72
N TYR A 271 27.67 -42.86 -9.59
CA TYR A 271 27.56 -43.65 -8.35
C TYR A 271 26.97 -42.88 -7.16
N VAL A 272 26.59 -41.60 -7.30
CA VAL A 272 25.79 -40.90 -6.28
C VAL A 272 24.78 -39.95 -6.95
N GLN A 273 23.49 -40.22 -6.79
CA GLN A 273 22.40 -39.39 -7.30
C GLN A 273 22.22 -38.12 -6.47
N HIS A 274 23.02 -37.08 -6.70
CA HIS A 274 22.83 -35.77 -6.08
C HIS A 274 23.14 -34.65 -7.08
N GLU A 275 22.15 -34.27 -7.90
CA GLU A 275 22.28 -33.12 -8.80
C GLU A 275 22.03 -31.81 -8.03
N THR A 276 23.08 -31.21 -7.49
CA THR A 276 22.98 -29.93 -6.77
C THR A 276 23.48 -28.80 -7.66
N SER A 277 22.55 -28.12 -8.35
CA SER A 277 22.85 -26.89 -9.08
C SER A 277 23.17 -25.74 -8.11
N ARG A 278 24.14 -24.90 -8.45
CA ARG A 278 24.63 -23.82 -7.59
C ARG A 278 24.56 -22.47 -8.31
N ALA A 279 23.90 -21.51 -7.69
CA ALA A 279 23.91 -20.14 -8.14
C ALA A 279 25.35 -19.57 -8.08
N PHE A 280 25.77 -18.86 -9.12
CA PHE A 280 27.10 -18.26 -9.18
C PHE A 280 27.06 -16.80 -9.59
N ILE A 281 28.15 -16.11 -9.27
CA ILE A 281 28.52 -14.82 -9.90
C ILE A 281 29.96 -14.88 -10.42
N SER A 282 30.20 -14.37 -11.63
CA SER A 282 31.55 -14.24 -12.18
C SER A 282 32.30 -13.06 -11.55
N THR A 283 33.59 -13.27 -11.34
CA THR A 283 34.54 -12.27 -10.83
C THR A 283 35.80 -12.29 -11.70
N PRO A 284 36.66 -11.26 -11.63
CA PRO A 284 37.95 -11.29 -12.32
C PRO A 284 38.83 -12.50 -11.97
N ASN A 285 38.60 -13.13 -10.80
CA ASN A 285 39.38 -14.27 -10.31
C ASN A 285 38.67 -15.62 -10.52
N GLY A 286 37.60 -15.67 -11.31
CA GLY A 286 36.79 -16.86 -11.55
C GLY A 286 35.40 -16.77 -10.94
N LEU A 287 34.71 -17.91 -10.82
CA LEU A 287 33.33 -17.96 -10.34
C LEU A 287 33.27 -18.05 -8.82
N LYS A 288 32.36 -17.28 -8.22
CA LYS A 288 32.03 -17.32 -6.80
C LYS A 288 30.69 -18.02 -6.60
N ASP A 289 30.68 -19.01 -5.71
CA ASP A 289 29.49 -19.75 -5.30
C ASP A 289 28.60 -18.87 -4.41
N LEU A 290 27.39 -18.55 -4.87
CA LEU A 290 26.45 -17.74 -4.11
C LEU A 290 25.80 -18.53 -2.97
N ASN A 291 25.89 -19.86 -2.96
CA ASN A 291 25.44 -20.69 -1.85
C ASN A 291 26.36 -20.60 -0.63
N GLN A 292 27.58 -20.08 -0.80
CA GLN A 292 28.55 -19.85 0.28
C GLN A 292 28.42 -18.42 0.87
N THR A 293 27.36 -17.71 0.52
CA THR A 293 27.07 -16.38 1.06
C THR A 293 26.79 -16.46 2.57
N SER A 294 27.25 -15.47 3.34
CA SER A 294 27.12 -15.49 4.79
C SER A 294 25.64 -15.55 5.21
N GLY A 295 25.31 -16.50 6.09
CA GLY A 295 23.97 -16.72 6.64
C GLY A 295 23.08 -17.64 5.80
N MET A 296 23.50 -18.08 4.61
CA MET A 296 22.75 -19.10 3.87
C MET A 296 22.73 -20.42 4.64
N PRO A 297 21.62 -21.18 4.61
CA PRO A 297 21.60 -22.52 5.19
C PRO A 297 22.73 -23.33 4.58
N ALA A 298 23.56 -23.95 5.44
CA ALA A 298 24.67 -24.74 4.95
C ALA A 298 24.14 -25.88 4.07
N HIS A 299 24.67 -25.97 2.85
CA HIS A 299 24.44 -27.10 1.99
C HIS A 299 24.93 -28.37 2.69
N ASN A 300 24.01 -29.25 3.12
CA ASN A 300 24.38 -30.51 3.77
C ASN A 300 24.32 -31.64 2.73
N PRO A 301 25.46 -32.04 2.14
CA PRO A 301 25.50 -33.10 1.14
C PRO A 301 25.13 -34.49 1.69
N LEU A 302 24.93 -34.64 3.02
CA LEU A 302 24.64 -35.92 3.68
C LEU A 302 23.16 -36.13 4.02
N THR A 303 22.31 -35.11 3.87
CA THR A 303 20.85 -35.28 3.97
C THR A 303 20.29 -35.60 2.59
N SER A 304 19.49 -36.66 2.48
CA SER A 304 19.00 -37.28 1.24
C SER A 304 18.05 -36.42 0.38
N CYS A 305 18.15 -35.10 0.43
CA CYS A 305 17.21 -34.14 -0.12
C CYS A 305 18.02 -33.06 -0.85
N GLU A 306 17.97 -33.07 -2.18
CA GLU A 306 18.75 -32.21 -3.07
C GLU A 306 18.42 -30.72 -2.84
N GLN A 307 19.46 -29.88 -2.84
CA GLN A 307 19.34 -28.42 -2.83
C GLN A 307 19.87 -27.87 -4.14
N THR A 308 19.06 -27.09 -4.84
CA THR A 308 19.43 -26.43 -6.10
C THR A 308 19.25 -24.92 -5.97
N SER A 309 20.10 -24.13 -6.61
CA SER A 309 19.90 -22.69 -6.72
C SER A 309 20.28 -22.18 -8.09
N ALA A 310 19.66 -21.06 -8.46
CA ALA A 310 19.98 -20.32 -9.67
C ALA A 310 19.83 -18.82 -9.41
N ALA A 311 20.71 -18.02 -10.02
CA ALA A 311 20.58 -16.57 -10.07
C ALA A 311 20.24 -16.16 -11.50
N TYR A 312 19.03 -15.64 -11.72
CA TYR A 312 18.49 -15.36 -13.06
C TYR A 312 18.81 -13.96 -13.55
N SER A 313 18.92 -12.98 -12.66
CA SER A 313 19.16 -11.59 -13.03
C SER A 313 20.07 -10.87 -12.05
N ILE A 314 20.79 -9.86 -12.54
CA ILE A 314 21.70 -9.01 -11.78
C ILE A 314 21.57 -7.56 -12.26
N ASN A 315 21.49 -6.62 -11.33
CA ASN A 315 21.54 -5.20 -11.66
C ASN A 315 22.97 -4.63 -11.55
N ASP A 316 23.14 -3.39 -12.01
CA ASP A 316 24.43 -2.71 -12.02
C ASP A 316 24.99 -2.40 -10.63
N ASN A 317 24.15 -2.44 -9.59
CA ASN A 317 24.56 -2.32 -8.20
C ASN A 317 25.08 -3.64 -7.61
N GLY A 318 25.12 -4.72 -8.40
CA GLY A 318 25.59 -6.03 -7.98
C GLY A 318 24.59 -6.77 -7.08
N MET A 319 23.30 -6.42 -7.16
CA MET A 319 22.25 -7.22 -6.54
C MET A 319 21.74 -8.24 -7.55
N ALA A 320 21.84 -9.52 -7.17
CA ALA A 320 21.37 -10.64 -7.97
C ALA A 320 20.09 -11.23 -7.36
N VAL A 321 19.19 -11.72 -8.20
CA VAL A 321 17.95 -12.36 -7.77
C VAL A 321 17.78 -13.73 -8.41
N GLY A 322 17.08 -14.60 -7.68
CA GLY A 322 16.73 -15.91 -8.20
C GLY A 322 16.02 -16.76 -7.18
N ASP A 323 16.38 -18.04 -7.14
CA ASP A 323 15.77 -19.00 -6.24
C ASP A 323 16.76 -20.01 -5.67
N TYR A 324 16.31 -20.61 -4.57
CA TYR A 324 16.99 -21.70 -3.88
C TYR A 324 15.93 -22.71 -3.42
N THR A 325 16.18 -24.00 -3.65
CA THR A 325 15.27 -25.07 -3.26
C THR A 325 15.72 -25.73 -1.96
N VAL A 326 14.76 -25.92 -1.06
CA VAL A 326 14.94 -26.74 0.14
C VAL A 326 14.01 -27.94 0.04
N ALA A 327 14.58 -29.14 -0.09
CA ALA A 327 13.80 -30.36 0.03
C ALA A 327 13.56 -30.68 1.52
N MET A 328 12.28 -30.75 1.92
CA MET A 328 11.87 -31.10 3.28
C MET A 328 12.03 -32.61 3.51
N SER A 329 12.65 -32.99 4.63
CA SER A 329 12.74 -34.39 5.05
C SER A 329 11.40 -34.85 5.61
N VAL A 330 10.74 -35.80 4.92
CA VAL A 330 9.47 -36.37 5.43
C VAL A 330 9.82 -37.39 6.52
N GLY A 331 9.50 -37.06 7.77
CA GLY A 331 9.59 -37.99 8.88
C GLY A 331 8.68 -39.18 8.65
N VAL A 332 9.25 -40.35 8.41
CA VAL A 332 9.13 -41.63 9.15
C VAL A 332 9.84 -42.70 8.29
N ARG A 333 10.98 -43.20 8.78
CA ARG A 333 11.78 -44.33 8.22
C ARG A 333 12.41 -44.15 6.83
N GLY A 334 13.07 -43.02 6.58
CA GLY A 334 14.20 -42.91 5.64
C GLY A 334 13.91 -43.15 4.15
N LYS A 335 14.23 -42.14 3.32
CA LYS A 335 14.17 -42.12 1.84
C LYS A 335 12.85 -41.65 1.22
N GLY A 336 12.43 -40.41 1.52
CA GLY A 336 11.47 -39.69 0.70
C GLY A 336 11.73 -38.18 0.78
N CYS A 337 12.11 -37.55 -0.34
CA CYS A 337 12.15 -36.09 -0.46
C CYS A 337 10.70 -35.58 -0.54
N GLY A 338 10.35 -34.57 0.26
CA GLY A 338 9.13 -33.80 0.03
C GLY A 338 9.19 -33.03 -1.30
N PHE A 339 8.07 -32.46 -1.75
CA PHE A 339 8.04 -31.59 -2.92
C PHE A 339 9.02 -30.42 -2.75
N PRO A 340 9.85 -30.09 -3.77
CA PRO A 340 10.84 -29.02 -3.66
C PRO A 340 10.13 -27.68 -3.44
N GLN A 341 10.52 -26.98 -2.37
CA GLN A 341 10.06 -25.64 -2.08
C GLN A 341 11.04 -24.64 -2.67
N HIS A 342 10.62 -23.88 -3.69
CA HIS A 342 11.43 -22.79 -4.25
C HIS A 342 11.31 -21.56 -3.34
N HIS A 343 12.44 -21.08 -2.84
CA HIS A 343 12.52 -19.88 -2.04
C HIS A 343 13.05 -18.76 -2.94
N PRO A 344 12.32 -17.64 -3.11
CA PRO A 344 12.84 -16.50 -3.81
C PRO A 344 13.97 -15.86 -2.98
N VAL A 345 15.11 -15.62 -3.62
CA VAL A 345 16.33 -15.13 -2.95
C VAL A 345 16.88 -13.89 -3.63
N ILE A 346 17.40 -12.98 -2.81
CA ILE A 346 18.18 -11.82 -3.24
C ILE A 346 19.58 -11.92 -2.65
N TRP A 347 20.61 -11.86 -3.51
CA TRP A 347 22.01 -11.77 -3.10
C TRP A 347 22.53 -10.34 -3.27
N ASN A 348 23.07 -9.77 -2.21
CA ASN A 348 23.91 -8.57 -2.29
C ASN A 348 25.37 -9.00 -2.38
N THR A 349 25.92 -8.95 -3.59
CA THR A 349 27.23 -9.53 -3.88
C THR A 349 28.37 -8.69 -3.33
N ALA A 350 28.18 -7.38 -3.24
CA ALA A 350 29.12 -6.43 -2.64
C ALA A 350 29.24 -6.62 -1.12
N LEU A 351 28.12 -6.85 -0.44
CA LEU A 351 28.07 -7.06 1.01
C LEU A 351 28.28 -8.52 1.43
N ASN A 352 28.36 -9.45 0.48
CA ASN A 352 28.42 -10.89 0.73
C ASN A 352 27.28 -11.37 1.67
N SER A 353 26.07 -10.86 1.44
CA SER A 353 24.87 -11.20 2.21
C SER A 353 23.76 -11.64 1.28
N TYR A 354 22.86 -12.50 1.77
CA TYR A 354 21.66 -12.90 1.05
C TYR A 354 20.41 -12.60 1.90
N ARG A 355 19.26 -12.59 1.24
CA ARG A 355 17.94 -12.50 1.86
C ARG A 355 17.03 -13.53 1.23
N ASP A 356 16.50 -14.42 2.04
CA ASP A 356 15.35 -15.25 1.69
C ASP A 356 14.07 -14.41 1.88
N VAL A 357 13.28 -14.27 0.81
CA VAL A 357 12.01 -13.53 0.83
C VAL A 357 10.80 -14.46 0.73
N ALA A 358 11.00 -15.77 0.88
CA ALA A 358 9.92 -16.72 1.09
C ALA A 358 9.13 -16.39 2.36
N THR A 359 7.83 -16.67 2.33
CA THR A 359 7.04 -16.75 3.57
C THR A 359 6.43 -18.15 3.67
N PRO A 360 6.02 -18.62 4.88
CA PRO A 360 5.56 -20.00 5.08
C PRO A 360 4.43 -20.48 4.15
N ASN A 361 3.68 -19.55 3.55
CA ASN A 361 2.56 -19.84 2.65
C ASN A 361 2.78 -19.36 1.20
N LYS A 362 3.95 -18.78 0.88
CA LYS A 362 4.27 -18.20 -0.43
C LYS A 362 5.71 -18.59 -0.80
N MET A 363 5.83 -19.71 -1.50
CA MET A 363 7.06 -20.15 -2.17
C MET A 363 7.13 -19.47 -3.54
N GLY A 364 8.26 -19.47 -4.24
CA GLY A 364 8.37 -18.77 -5.51
C GLY A 364 9.79 -18.62 -6.03
N SER A 365 9.91 -17.80 -7.07
CA SER A 365 11.19 -17.44 -7.67
C SER A 365 11.15 -16.00 -8.15
N LEU A 366 12.27 -15.28 -8.00
CA LEU A 366 12.46 -13.96 -8.58
C LEU A 366 13.10 -14.10 -9.95
N SER A 367 12.48 -13.50 -10.96
CA SER A 367 12.90 -13.64 -12.35
C SER A 367 13.77 -12.48 -12.81
N ASP A 368 13.56 -11.28 -12.29
CA ASP A 368 14.27 -10.09 -12.77
C ASP A 368 14.38 -8.96 -11.73
N ILE A 369 15.36 -8.08 -11.93
CA ILE A 369 15.64 -6.92 -11.08
C ILE A 369 16.11 -5.73 -11.92
N ASN A 370 15.56 -4.54 -11.67
CA ASN A 370 16.00 -3.32 -12.35
C ASN A 370 17.09 -2.55 -11.58
N ALA A 371 17.62 -1.47 -12.16
CA ALA A 371 18.66 -0.66 -11.56
C ALA A 371 18.27 -0.04 -10.20
N SER A 372 16.99 0.27 -10.01
CA SER A 372 16.47 0.82 -8.74
C SER A 372 16.32 -0.23 -7.62
N GLY A 373 16.46 -1.52 -7.94
CA GLY A 373 16.27 -2.62 -6.99
C GLY A 373 14.82 -3.11 -6.90
N GLN A 374 13.95 -2.72 -7.82
CA GLN A 374 12.63 -3.34 -7.97
C GLN A 374 12.80 -4.76 -8.52
N VAL A 375 12.16 -5.72 -7.88
CA VAL A 375 12.22 -7.15 -8.26
C VAL A 375 10.86 -7.64 -8.72
N VAL A 376 10.85 -8.58 -9.65
CA VAL A 376 9.64 -9.26 -10.11
C VAL A 376 9.83 -10.76 -10.15
N GLY A 377 8.73 -11.49 -10.07
CA GLY A 377 8.75 -12.95 -10.11
C GLY A 377 7.37 -13.56 -10.00
N TYR A 378 7.32 -14.73 -9.39
CA TYR A 378 6.07 -15.37 -9.01
C TYR A 378 6.13 -15.94 -7.61
N GLU A 379 4.97 -16.00 -6.96
CA GLU A 379 4.73 -16.82 -5.78
C GLU A 379 3.79 -17.98 -6.15
N SER A 380 4.11 -19.20 -5.72
CA SER A 380 3.26 -20.37 -5.85
C SER A 380 2.55 -20.69 -4.52
N SER A 381 1.29 -21.07 -4.64
CA SER A 381 0.44 -21.55 -3.55
C SER A 381 -0.37 -22.75 -4.00
N THR A 382 -1.07 -23.40 -3.07
CA THR A 382 -2.03 -24.47 -3.41
C THR A 382 -3.18 -23.99 -4.30
N ALA A 383 -3.45 -22.68 -4.33
CA ALA A 383 -4.47 -22.06 -5.18
C ALA A 383 -3.95 -21.66 -6.58
N GLY A 384 -2.66 -21.87 -6.87
CA GLY A 384 -2.00 -21.45 -8.11
C GLY A 384 -0.85 -20.47 -7.89
N SER A 385 -0.25 -20.02 -9.00
CA SER A 385 0.84 -19.03 -9.00
C SER A 385 0.30 -17.61 -9.20
N ASN A 386 0.88 -16.65 -8.50
CA ASN A 386 0.60 -15.22 -8.68
C ASN A 386 1.88 -14.48 -9.07
N ALA A 387 1.76 -13.53 -10.00
CA ALA A 387 2.82 -12.59 -10.30
C ALA A 387 3.07 -11.68 -9.08
N VAL A 388 4.34 -11.41 -8.78
CA VAL A 388 4.73 -10.56 -7.64
C VAL A 388 5.70 -9.47 -8.06
N VAL A 389 5.67 -8.38 -7.30
CA VAL A 389 6.62 -7.27 -7.37
C VAL A 389 7.11 -6.93 -5.97
N GLY A 390 8.36 -6.52 -5.83
CA GLY A 390 8.94 -6.15 -4.55
C GLY A 390 10.12 -5.21 -4.67
N ASP A 391 10.73 -4.95 -3.52
CA ASP A 391 11.94 -4.13 -3.38
C ASP A 391 13.05 -4.98 -2.76
N ALA A 392 14.19 -5.05 -3.43
CA ALA A 392 15.32 -5.87 -3.01
C ALA A 392 15.95 -5.44 -1.67
N ALA A 393 15.88 -4.15 -1.32
CA ALA A 393 16.35 -3.65 -0.03
C ALA A 393 15.41 -4.06 1.11
N SER A 394 14.09 -3.93 0.91
CA SER A 394 13.08 -4.28 1.93
C SER A 394 12.81 -5.80 2.04
N GLY A 395 12.90 -6.52 0.93
CA GLY A 395 12.55 -7.94 0.81
C GLY A 395 11.05 -8.24 0.78
N GLY A 396 10.17 -7.24 0.80
CA GLY A 396 8.72 -7.46 0.74
C GLY A 396 8.25 -7.74 -0.68
N LEU A 397 7.51 -8.84 -0.88
CA LEU A 397 6.82 -9.15 -2.14
C LEU A 397 5.32 -8.86 -2.03
N THR A 398 4.78 -8.22 -3.05
CA THR A 398 3.36 -7.86 -3.18
C THR A 398 2.76 -8.56 -4.40
N ASN A 399 1.56 -9.11 -4.25
CA ASN A 399 0.84 -9.74 -5.35
C ASN A 399 0.39 -8.67 -6.36
N LEU A 400 0.84 -8.78 -7.61
CA LEU A 400 0.52 -7.80 -8.66
C LEU A 400 -0.98 -7.75 -8.98
N ASN A 401 -1.72 -8.84 -8.77
CA ASN A 401 -3.17 -8.86 -8.96
C ASN A 401 -3.92 -7.85 -8.08
N THR A 402 -3.35 -7.46 -6.93
CA THR A 402 -3.96 -6.44 -6.05
C THR A 402 -3.56 -5.02 -6.41
N LEU A 403 -2.63 -4.84 -7.35
CA LEU A 403 -2.07 -3.54 -7.74
C LEU A 403 -2.53 -3.09 -9.12
N VAL A 404 -3.14 -3.96 -9.93
CA VAL A 404 -3.66 -3.60 -11.26
C VAL A 404 -5.04 -2.94 -11.14
N ILE A 405 -5.14 -1.70 -11.61
CA ILE A 405 -6.39 -0.96 -11.73
C ILE A 405 -7.20 -1.55 -12.88
N GLY A 406 -8.44 -1.96 -12.59
CA GLY A 406 -9.36 -2.45 -13.62
C GLY A 406 -8.98 -3.81 -14.20
N LEU A 407 -8.29 -4.67 -13.44
CA LEU A 407 -8.03 -6.05 -13.85
C LEU A 407 -9.35 -6.73 -14.27
N PRO A 408 -9.46 -7.28 -15.50
CA PRO A 408 -10.71 -7.86 -15.96
C PRO A 408 -11.17 -9.03 -15.08
N ALA A 409 -12.48 -9.18 -14.90
CA ALA A 409 -13.03 -10.21 -14.04
C ALA A 409 -12.60 -11.61 -14.52
N GLY A 410 -12.08 -12.42 -13.58
CA GLY A 410 -11.61 -13.78 -13.84
C GLY A 410 -10.21 -13.87 -14.43
N TRP A 411 -9.53 -12.75 -14.67
CA TRP A 411 -8.12 -12.75 -15.05
C TRP A 411 -7.22 -12.92 -13.82
N ASN A 412 -6.13 -13.66 -13.99
CA ASN A 412 -5.10 -13.84 -12.97
C ASN A 412 -3.71 -13.68 -13.58
N LEU A 413 -2.91 -12.75 -13.04
CA LEU A 413 -1.50 -12.63 -13.34
C LEU A 413 -0.73 -13.75 -12.62
N THR A 414 -0.09 -14.64 -13.38
CA THR A 414 0.51 -15.86 -12.84
C THR A 414 2.01 -15.76 -12.58
N SER A 415 2.73 -14.96 -13.38
CA SER A 415 4.15 -14.70 -13.19
C SER A 415 4.57 -13.39 -13.84
N ALA A 416 5.51 -12.67 -13.23
CA ALA A 416 6.19 -11.53 -13.83
C ALA A 416 7.66 -11.90 -14.08
N PHE A 417 8.15 -11.63 -15.30
CA PHE A 417 9.43 -12.19 -15.76
C PHE A 417 10.45 -11.15 -16.24
N LYS A 418 10.02 -9.92 -16.51
CA LYS A 418 10.91 -8.78 -16.79
C LYS A 418 10.43 -7.50 -16.14
N VAL A 419 11.38 -6.65 -15.71
CA VAL A 419 11.11 -5.31 -15.19
C VAL A 419 12.10 -4.30 -15.77
N SER A 420 11.59 -3.22 -16.36
CA SER A 420 12.43 -2.14 -16.87
C SER A 420 12.87 -1.17 -15.76
N ASP A 421 13.86 -0.33 -16.05
CA ASP A 421 14.27 0.77 -15.16
C ASP A 421 13.19 1.84 -14.98
N ALA A 422 12.25 1.95 -15.92
CA ALA A 422 11.07 2.81 -15.80
C ALA A 422 9.93 2.17 -14.96
N GLY A 423 10.12 0.94 -14.46
CA GLY A 423 9.14 0.21 -13.67
C GLY A 423 8.04 -0.48 -14.47
N LEU A 424 8.12 -0.50 -15.81
CA LEU A 424 7.27 -1.36 -16.65
C LEU A 424 7.52 -2.82 -16.32
N ILE A 425 6.47 -3.62 -16.20
CA ILE A 425 6.55 -5.04 -15.87
C ILE A 425 5.92 -5.86 -16.99
N LEU A 426 6.62 -6.90 -17.43
CA LEU A 426 6.09 -7.90 -18.34
C LEU A 426 5.68 -9.15 -17.55
N ALA A 427 4.43 -9.56 -17.73
CA ALA A 427 3.82 -10.65 -16.98
C ALA A 427 3.01 -11.59 -17.86
N ASN A 428 2.83 -12.81 -17.38
CA ASN A 428 1.87 -13.78 -17.92
C ASN A 428 0.55 -13.67 -17.16
N ALA A 429 -0.54 -13.76 -17.89
CA ALA A 429 -1.89 -13.77 -17.35
C ALA A 429 -2.67 -14.98 -17.90
N ILE A 430 -3.60 -15.48 -17.10
CA ILE A 430 -4.60 -16.45 -17.53
C ILE A 430 -5.97 -15.79 -17.43
N ASP A 431 -6.77 -15.89 -18.49
CA ASP A 431 -8.13 -15.35 -18.51
C ASP A 431 -9.16 -16.29 -17.84
N ALA A 432 -10.42 -15.87 -17.83
CA ALA A 432 -11.51 -16.62 -17.19
C ALA A 432 -11.82 -17.98 -17.84
N VAL A 433 -11.33 -18.24 -19.06
CA VAL A 433 -11.52 -19.49 -19.82
C VAL A 433 -10.21 -20.28 -19.97
N ALA A 434 -9.21 -19.97 -19.15
CA ALA A 434 -7.87 -20.57 -19.15
C ALA A 434 -7.02 -20.29 -20.40
N GLY A 435 -7.31 -19.22 -21.13
CA GLY A 435 -6.46 -18.66 -22.18
C GLY A 435 -5.22 -17.99 -21.58
N ALA A 436 -4.05 -18.19 -22.19
CA ALA A 436 -2.79 -17.61 -21.74
C ALA A 436 -2.44 -16.34 -22.54
N HIS A 437 -2.06 -15.28 -21.83
CA HIS A 437 -1.77 -13.96 -22.38
C HIS A 437 -0.44 -13.44 -21.87
N SER A 438 0.28 -12.69 -22.72
CA SER A 438 1.37 -11.82 -22.29
C SER A 438 0.81 -10.42 -22.08
N VAL A 439 1.06 -9.83 -20.92
CA VAL A 439 0.53 -8.51 -20.56
C VAL A 439 1.65 -7.57 -20.15
N LEU A 440 1.50 -6.31 -20.55
CA LEU A 440 2.36 -5.23 -20.13
C LEU A 440 1.66 -4.42 -19.03
N LEU A 441 2.33 -4.31 -17.89
CA LEU A 441 1.89 -3.49 -16.77
C LEU A 441 2.70 -2.19 -16.77
N THR A 442 1.98 -1.07 -16.85
CA THR A 442 2.57 0.27 -16.81
C THR A 442 2.32 0.88 -15.43
N PRO A 443 3.35 1.40 -14.73
CA PRO A 443 3.14 2.14 -13.50
C PRO A 443 2.19 3.30 -13.74
N SER A 444 1.08 3.27 -13.02
CA SER A 444 0.14 4.38 -12.96
C SER A 444 0.47 5.16 -11.71
N THR A 445 0.92 6.41 -11.89
CA THR A 445 0.82 7.38 -10.81
C THR A 445 -0.68 7.66 -10.65
N LEU A 446 -1.28 7.11 -9.60
CA LEU A 446 -2.61 7.56 -9.20
C LEU A 446 -2.57 9.09 -9.14
N PRO A 447 -3.50 9.81 -9.79
CA PRO A 447 -3.60 11.24 -9.58
C PRO A 447 -3.69 11.48 -8.06
N PRO A 448 -3.05 12.53 -7.53
CA PRO A 448 -3.10 12.81 -6.10
C PRO A 448 -4.56 12.77 -5.65
N LEU A 449 -4.87 11.98 -4.63
CA LEU A 449 -6.23 11.87 -4.10
C LEU A 449 -6.75 13.30 -3.85
N ALA A 450 -7.86 13.65 -4.49
CA ALA A 450 -8.43 14.99 -4.36
C ALA A 450 -9.01 15.15 -2.95
N ILE A 451 -8.69 16.27 -2.28
CA ILE A 451 -9.36 16.65 -1.04
C ILE A 451 -10.84 16.89 -1.36
N PRO A 452 -11.80 16.37 -0.56
CA PRO A 452 -13.22 16.61 -0.80
C PRO A 452 -13.57 18.09 -0.88
N VAL A 453 -14.55 18.42 -1.71
CA VAL A 453 -15.06 19.80 -1.79
C VAL A 453 -15.85 20.11 -0.54
N ALA A 454 -15.60 21.27 0.08
CA ALA A 454 -16.23 21.66 1.32
C ALA A 454 -17.77 21.74 1.17
N PRO A 455 -18.54 21.24 2.15
CA PRO A 455 -19.99 21.48 2.22
C PRO A 455 -20.31 22.97 2.23
N SER A 456 -21.50 23.34 1.75
CA SER A 456 -21.92 24.75 1.67
C SER A 456 -23.36 24.94 2.14
N ASN A 457 -23.79 26.20 2.26
CA ASN A 457 -25.16 26.56 2.67
C ASN A 457 -25.60 25.90 3.99
N LEU A 458 -24.69 25.78 4.96
CA LEU A 458 -25.06 25.28 6.29
C LEU A 458 -26.04 26.25 6.94
N THR A 459 -27.18 25.72 7.35
CA THR A 459 -28.20 26.41 8.14
C THR A 459 -28.45 25.66 9.44
N ALA A 460 -28.83 26.39 10.48
CA ALA A 460 -29.15 25.86 11.79
C ALA A 460 -30.49 26.44 12.26
N VAL A 461 -31.40 25.59 12.73
CA VAL A 461 -32.75 25.96 13.15
C VAL A 461 -33.00 25.43 14.56
N ALA A 462 -33.31 26.32 15.50
CA ALA A 462 -33.70 25.94 16.85
C ALA A 462 -35.09 25.31 16.84
N VAL A 463 -35.19 24.12 17.41
CA VAL A 463 -36.46 23.38 17.57
C VAL A 463 -37.00 23.53 18.98
N SER A 464 -36.12 23.53 19.98
CA SER A 464 -36.47 23.68 21.40
C SER A 464 -35.33 24.32 22.19
N SER A 465 -35.47 24.39 23.52
CA SER A 465 -34.37 24.80 24.41
C SER A 465 -33.22 23.78 24.45
N THR A 466 -33.41 22.57 23.93
CA THR A 466 -32.41 21.47 23.98
C THR A 466 -32.13 20.83 22.62
N GLN A 467 -32.70 21.34 21.53
CA GLN A 467 -32.54 20.76 20.19
C GLN A 467 -32.34 21.82 19.10
N ILE A 468 -31.35 21.59 18.25
CA ILE A 468 -31.08 22.35 17.02
C ILE A 468 -30.95 21.36 15.85
N ASN A 469 -31.60 21.67 14.72
CA ASN A 469 -31.47 20.92 13.48
C ASN A 469 -30.57 21.66 12.48
N LEU A 470 -29.68 20.93 11.82
CA LEU A 470 -28.74 21.42 10.83
C LEU A 470 -29.06 20.83 9.45
N THR A 471 -28.92 21.65 8.41
CA THR A 471 -28.95 21.19 7.00
C THR A 471 -27.87 21.89 6.19
N TRP A 472 -27.29 21.21 5.20
CA TRP A 472 -26.26 21.76 4.31
C TRP A 472 -26.36 21.15 2.91
N THR A 473 -25.65 21.75 1.95
CA THR A 473 -25.41 21.20 0.61
C THR A 473 -24.13 20.39 0.62
N ASP A 474 -24.22 19.12 0.21
CA ASP A 474 -23.05 18.31 -0.10
C ASP A 474 -22.52 18.66 -1.49
N ASN A 475 -21.22 18.91 -1.57
CA ASN A 475 -20.53 19.30 -2.79
C ASN A 475 -19.48 18.25 -3.21
N ALA A 476 -19.23 17.24 -2.37
CA ALA A 476 -18.25 16.21 -2.60
C ALA A 476 -18.92 14.95 -3.18
N ASN A 477 -18.13 14.13 -3.85
CA ASN A 477 -18.52 12.79 -4.32
C ASN A 477 -17.44 11.74 -3.99
N ASN A 478 -16.46 12.15 -3.19
CA ASN A 478 -15.22 11.45 -2.86
C ASN A 478 -14.96 11.44 -1.34
N GLU A 479 -15.97 11.79 -0.56
CA GLU A 479 -15.99 11.74 0.89
C GLU A 479 -16.44 10.36 1.39
N SER A 480 -15.86 9.93 2.50
CA SER A 480 -16.30 8.75 3.26
C SER A 480 -17.16 9.13 4.46
N ALA A 481 -17.07 10.38 4.92
CA ALA A 481 -17.84 10.88 6.07
C ALA A 481 -18.05 12.40 6.03
N GLN A 482 -19.01 12.88 6.82
CA GLN A 482 -19.24 14.29 7.13
C GLN A 482 -19.03 14.53 8.64
N TYR A 483 -18.15 15.47 9.00
CA TYR A 483 -17.86 15.82 10.39
C TYR A 483 -18.55 17.13 10.77
N ILE A 484 -19.27 17.09 11.89
CA ILE A 484 -20.03 18.22 12.41
C ILE A 484 -19.32 18.70 13.66
N GLU A 485 -19.01 20.00 13.68
CA GLU A 485 -18.42 20.64 14.84
C GLU A 485 -19.31 21.74 15.39
N ARG A 486 -19.27 21.91 16.71
CA ARG A 486 -20.02 22.90 17.46
C ARG A 486 -19.10 23.69 18.38
N CYS A 487 -19.38 24.97 18.55
CA CYS A 487 -18.89 25.73 19.70
C CYS A 487 -20.04 26.49 20.36
N GLU A 488 -19.87 26.82 21.64
CA GLU A 488 -20.87 27.50 22.47
C GLU A 488 -20.46 28.95 22.75
N GLY A 489 -21.43 29.86 22.67
CA GLY A 489 -21.26 31.29 22.89
C GLY A 489 -21.31 32.11 21.58
N ILE A 490 -21.66 33.39 21.70
CA ILE A 490 -21.69 34.31 20.56
C ILE A 490 -20.25 34.50 20.05
N GLY A 491 -20.02 34.17 18.76
CA GLY A 491 -18.70 34.35 18.14
C GLY A 491 -17.60 33.43 18.66
N CYS A 492 -17.95 32.29 19.27
CA CYS A 492 -16.97 31.32 19.74
C CYS A 492 -16.06 30.80 18.63
N THR A 493 -14.84 30.42 18.99
CA THR A 493 -13.81 29.93 18.06
C THR A 493 -13.31 28.52 18.38
N ASN A 494 -13.60 28.01 19.59
CA ASN A 494 -13.18 26.70 20.04
C ASN A 494 -14.22 25.63 19.66
N PHE A 495 -14.13 25.14 18.43
CA PHE A 495 -15.02 24.09 17.91
C PHE A 495 -14.60 22.70 18.39
N THR A 496 -15.60 21.88 18.70
CA THR A 496 -15.44 20.46 19.00
C THR A 496 -16.28 19.63 18.05
N GLN A 497 -15.73 18.52 17.55
CA GLN A 497 -16.49 17.58 16.74
C GLN A 497 -17.53 16.87 17.61
N ILE A 498 -18.80 16.99 17.25
CA ILE A 498 -19.93 16.40 17.98
C ILE A 498 -20.53 15.19 17.25
N ALA A 499 -20.25 15.02 15.96
CA ALA A 499 -20.72 13.88 15.17
C ALA A 499 -19.80 13.56 13.99
N SER A 500 -19.89 12.30 13.56
CA SER A 500 -19.35 11.76 12.31
C SER A 500 -20.46 11.01 11.61
N LEU A 501 -20.85 11.45 10.41
CA LEU A 501 -21.93 10.88 9.62
C LEU A 501 -21.37 10.20 8.38
N ALA A 502 -22.10 9.23 7.82
CA ALA A 502 -21.72 8.59 6.57
C ALA A 502 -21.69 9.59 5.39
N ALA A 503 -21.05 9.20 4.29
CA ALA A 503 -21.02 9.95 3.04
C ALA A 503 -22.43 10.33 2.55
N ASN A 504 -22.55 11.42 1.80
CA ASN A 504 -23.80 11.97 1.24
C ASN A 504 -24.88 12.40 2.25
N VAL A 505 -24.62 12.39 3.57
CA VAL A 505 -25.58 12.88 4.56
C VAL A 505 -25.59 14.42 4.56
N THR A 506 -26.78 15.01 4.48
CA THR A 506 -26.98 16.47 4.34
C THR A 506 -27.73 17.13 5.50
N SER A 507 -27.98 16.38 6.59
CA SER A 507 -28.71 16.88 7.75
C SER A 507 -28.27 16.22 9.06
N TYR A 508 -28.37 16.95 10.17
CA TYR A 508 -28.06 16.45 11.50
C TYR A 508 -28.98 17.07 12.56
N SER A 509 -29.40 16.29 13.55
CA SER A 509 -30.21 16.76 14.69
C SER A 509 -29.38 16.70 15.97
N ASP A 510 -28.98 17.85 16.48
CA ASP A 510 -28.29 18.00 17.77
C ASP A 510 -29.31 18.07 18.91
N ALA A 511 -29.79 16.90 19.34
CA ALA A 511 -30.97 16.75 20.22
C ALA A 511 -30.67 16.70 21.74
N ALA A 512 -29.40 16.80 22.14
CA ALA A 512 -28.96 16.65 23.52
C ALA A 512 -28.11 17.84 23.99
N LEU A 513 -28.56 19.06 23.68
CA LEU A 513 -27.90 20.27 24.16
C LEU A 513 -28.03 20.37 25.69
N PRO A 514 -26.97 20.79 26.40
CA PRO A 514 -27.01 20.93 27.85
C PRO A 514 -28.21 21.81 28.25
N PRO A 515 -29.10 21.33 29.15
CA PRO A 515 -30.14 22.19 29.67
C PRO A 515 -29.48 23.34 30.41
N ILE A 516 -29.96 24.57 30.20
CA ILE A 516 -29.48 25.71 31.00
C ILE A 516 -29.74 25.36 32.46
N ALA A 517 -28.69 25.37 33.28
CA ALA A 517 -28.80 25.10 34.71
C ALA A 517 -29.61 26.23 35.38
N SER A 518 -30.94 26.08 35.40
CA SER A 518 -31.79 26.86 36.28
C SER A 518 -31.55 26.32 37.69
N THR A 519 -30.66 26.95 38.47
CA THR A 519 -30.73 26.80 39.92
C THR A 519 -32.01 27.47 40.40
N ALA A 520 -33.13 26.75 40.26
CA ALA A 520 -34.49 27.22 40.55
C ALA A 520 -34.68 27.67 42.01
N ALA A 521 -33.70 27.40 42.88
CA ALA A 521 -33.76 27.67 44.31
C ALA A 521 -33.79 29.16 44.70
N ASN A 522 -33.54 30.12 43.79
CA ASN A 522 -33.52 31.56 44.13
C ASN A 522 -34.23 32.48 43.12
N LEU A 523 -34.99 31.94 42.16
CA LEU A 523 -35.71 32.74 41.17
C LEU A 523 -37.12 33.06 41.69
N THR A 524 -37.37 34.32 42.08
CA THR A 524 -38.72 34.86 42.34
C THR A 524 -39.25 35.54 41.07
N GLY A 525 -40.57 35.69 40.93
CA GLY A 525 -41.29 36.10 39.70
C GLY A 525 -40.82 37.35 38.92
N ASN A 526 -39.83 38.10 39.43
CA ASN A 526 -39.19 39.24 38.74
C ASN A 526 -37.77 38.95 38.23
N THR A 527 -37.33 37.68 38.21
CA THR A 527 -35.96 37.39 37.74
C THR A 527 -35.84 37.61 36.23
N PRO A 528 -34.77 38.28 35.75
CA PRO A 528 -34.55 38.52 34.33
C PRO A 528 -34.59 37.20 33.55
N ALA A 529 -35.26 37.21 32.39
CA ALA A 529 -35.29 36.08 31.48
C ALA A 529 -33.87 35.54 31.27
N ILE A 530 -33.66 34.24 31.50
CA ILE A 530 -32.36 33.63 31.27
C ILE A 530 -32.09 33.68 29.75
N PRO A 531 -31.00 34.29 29.29
CA PRO A 531 -30.72 34.37 27.86
C PRO A 531 -30.54 32.97 27.28
N ALA A 532 -31.15 32.73 26.11
CA ALA A 532 -30.97 31.46 25.41
C ALA A 532 -29.51 31.33 24.92
N PRO A 533 -28.84 30.18 25.13
CA PRO A 533 -27.48 29.97 24.67
C PRO A 533 -27.44 30.01 23.15
N THR A 534 -26.36 30.59 22.63
CA THR A 534 -26.06 30.62 21.20
C THR A 534 -25.01 29.58 20.89
N TYR A 535 -25.27 28.78 19.86
CA TYR A 535 -24.35 27.78 19.34
C TYR A 535 -23.95 28.15 17.92
N ASN A 536 -22.71 27.81 17.57
CA ASN A 536 -22.18 27.97 16.22
C ASN A 536 -21.78 26.60 15.70
N TYR A 537 -22.15 26.32 14.44
CA TYR A 537 -21.89 25.04 13.79
C TYR A 537 -21.10 25.23 12.51
N ARG A 538 -20.27 24.24 12.19
CA ARG A 538 -19.61 24.10 10.90
C ARG A 538 -19.50 22.63 10.51
N VAL A 539 -19.51 22.34 9.22
CA VAL A 539 -19.42 20.98 8.69
C VAL A 539 -18.23 20.89 7.73
N ARG A 540 -17.55 19.75 7.70
CA ARG A 540 -16.51 19.43 6.71
C ARG A 540 -16.65 18.00 6.23
N ALA A 541 -16.28 17.75 4.99
CA ALA A 541 -16.22 16.42 4.40
C ALA A 541 -14.86 15.78 4.70
N HIS A 542 -14.86 14.47 4.96
CA HIS A 542 -13.67 13.66 5.21
C HIS A 542 -13.52 12.63 4.10
N GLY A 543 -12.33 12.52 3.51
CA GLY A 543 -12.03 11.53 2.47
C GLY A 543 -10.62 10.97 2.58
N ALA A 544 -10.28 10.06 1.67
CA ALA A 544 -8.97 9.39 1.68
C ALA A 544 -7.77 10.35 1.53
N ALA A 545 -7.99 11.52 0.91
CA ALA A 545 -7.00 12.59 0.77
C ALA A 545 -6.82 13.47 2.02
N GLY A 546 -7.71 13.32 3.02
CA GLY A 546 -7.82 14.21 4.17
C GLY A 546 -9.15 14.95 4.22
N ASP A 547 -9.21 15.97 5.08
CA ASP A 547 -10.41 16.76 5.36
C ASP A 547 -10.54 17.96 4.41
N SER A 548 -11.77 18.27 4.01
CA SER A 548 -12.07 19.52 3.29
C SER A 548 -11.88 20.74 4.19
N ALA A 549 -11.91 21.92 3.57
CA ALA A 549 -12.23 23.15 4.30
C ALA A 549 -13.62 23.03 4.96
N TYR A 550 -13.88 23.86 5.96
CA TYR A 550 -15.20 23.93 6.60
C TYR A 550 -16.21 24.69 5.72
N SER A 551 -17.48 24.39 5.91
CA SER A 551 -18.62 25.19 5.46
C SER A 551 -18.59 26.61 6.05
N ASN A 552 -19.56 27.43 5.65
CA ASN A 552 -19.90 28.62 6.43
C ASN A 552 -20.27 28.21 7.88
N THR A 553 -20.01 29.12 8.82
CA THR A 553 -20.47 28.95 10.21
C THR A 553 -21.94 29.37 10.31
N ALA A 554 -22.78 28.50 10.87
CA ALA A 554 -24.19 28.80 11.16
C ALA A 554 -24.37 29.05 12.66
N ALA A 555 -24.78 30.27 13.03
CA ALA A 555 -25.05 30.66 14.41
C ALA A 555 -26.56 30.62 14.69
N VAL A 556 -26.96 30.06 15.82
CA VAL A 556 -28.37 29.99 16.23
C VAL A 556 -28.49 29.96 17.76
N SER A 557 -29.47 30.67 18.30
CA SER A 557 -29.83 30.59 19.72
C SER A 557 -30.95 29.57 19.90
N THR A 558 -30.90 28.75 20.95
CA THR A 558 -32.00 27.84 21.28
C THR A 558 -33.28 28.62 21.63
N SER A 559 -34.42 27.94 21.69
CA SER A 559 -35.63 28.56 22.24
C SER A 559 -35.43 28.88 23.72
N ALA A 560 -35.99 30.00 24.19
CA ALA A 560 -35.91 30.38 25.61
C ALA A 560 -36.48 29.25 26.50
N PRO A 561 -35.81 28.88 27.61
CA PRO A 561 -36.37 27.91 28.55
C PRO A 561 -37.62 28.50 29.21
N VAL A 562 -38.68 27.69 29.31
CA VAL A 562 -39.83 28.02 30.16
C VAL A 562 -39.48 27.61 31.60
N ILE A 563 -39.28 28.59 32.48
CA ILE A 563 -39.05 28.34 33.91
C ILE A 563 -40.30 28.72 34.69
N ASN A 564 -40.87 27.77 35.41
CA ASN A 564 -41.98 28.01 36.31
C ASN A 564 -41.43 28.27 37.73
N VAL A 565 -41.72 29.44 38.30
CA VAL A 565 -41.21 29.88 39.62
C VAL A 565 -42.33 30.05 40.63
N ALA A 566 -42.03 30.00 41.93
CA ALA A 566 -43.02 30.29 42.97
C ALA A 566 -43.45 31.78 42.90
N PRO A 567 -44.70 32.11 43.31
CA PRO A 567 -45.17 33.50 43.23
C PRO A 567 -44.48 34.45 44.21
N ILE A 568 -44.60 35.75 43.96
CA ILE A 568 -44.11 36.79 44.87
C ILE A 568 -45.07 36.92 46.05
N ALA A 569 -44.52 37.07 47.26
CA ALA A 569 -45.32 37.18 48.47
C ALA A 569 -46.22 38.43 48.45
N PRO A 570 -47.49 38.33 48.87
CA PRO A 570 -48.32 39.52 49.07
C PRO A 570 -47.74 40.40 50.18
N SER A 571 -47.95 41.70 50.09
CA SER A 571 -47.42 42.68 51.05
C SER A 571 -48.53 43.52 51.67
N ASN A 572 -48.20 44.31 52.69
CA ASN A 572 -49.13 45.25 53.33
C ASN A 572 -50.46 44.62 53.76
N LEU A 573 -50.41 43.44 54.38
CA LEU A 573 -51.59 42.82 54.98
C LEU A 573 -52.09 43.73 56.11
N ALA A 574 -53.31 44.23 55.95
CA ALA A 574 -53.98 45.16 56.84
C ALA A 574 -55.42 44.71 57.11
N SER A 575 -56.03 45.27 58.17
CA SER A 575 -57.46 45.12 58.44
C SER A 575 -58.17 46.41 58.05
N VAL A 576 -59.18 46.28 57.18
CA VAL A 576 -59.95 47.43 56.68
C VAL A 576 -61.28 47.61 57.40
N ALA A 577 -61.79 46.54 58.05
CA ALA A 577 -62.98 46.60 58.88
C ALA A 577 -62.95 45.53 59.97
N GLN A 578 -63.55 45.84 61.13
CA GLN A 578 -63.67 44.95 62.28
C GLN A 578 -65.07 45.10 62.89
N THR A 579 -65.70 43.97 63.22
CA THR A 579 -66.96 43.94 63.97
C THR A 579 -66.79 43.10 65.24
N THR A 580 -67.89 42.85 65.94
CA THR A 580 -67.94 41.94 67.09
C THR A 580 -67.65 40.48 66.71
N ASN A 581 -67.81 40.08 65.44
CA ASN A 581 -67.66 38.69 65.00
C ASN A 581 -66.96 38.50 63.64
N GLN A 582 -66.38 39.56 63.06
CA GLN A 582 -65.73 39.51 61.75
C GLN A 582 -64.51 40.43 61.67
N VAL A 583 -63.52 40.04 60.87
CA VAL A 583 -62.39 40.87 60.44
C VAL A 583 -62.30 40.81 58.91
N VAL A 584 -62.22 41.97 58.26
CA VAL A 584 -61.95 42.09 56.83
C VAL A 584 -60.48 42.42 56.62
N LEU A 585 -59.80 41.58 55.85
CA LEU A 585 -58.38 41.67 55.50
C LEU A 585 -58.23 42.28 54.10
N SER A 586 -57.16 43.04 53.89
CA SER A 586 -56.68 43.48 52.59
C SER A 586 -55.18 43.30 52.47
N TRP A 587 -54.67 42.99 51.28
CA TRP A 587 -53.23 42.94 50.99
C TRP A 587 -52.96 43.49 49.59
N ILE A 588 -51.69 43.78 49.31
CA ILE A 588 -51.22 44.10 47.96
C ILE A 588 -50.82 42.80 47.26
N ASP A 589 -51.39 42.61 46.08
CA ASP A 589 -50.96 41.60 45.12
C ASP A 589 -49.65 42.06 44.45
N ASN A 590 -48.61 41.25 44.61
CA ASN A 590 -47.31 41.47 43.97
C ASN A 590 -46.98 40.39 42.95
N ALA A 591 -47.87 39.41 42.73
CA ALA A 591 -47.63 38.26 41.87
C ALA A 591 -48.37 38.45 40.53
N THR A 592 -47.88 37.77 39.50
CA THR A 592 -48.54 37.71 38.18
C THR A 592 -48.69 36.27 37.69
N ASN A 593 -48.29 35.31 38.52
CA ASN A 593 -48.17 33.89 38.23
C ASN A 593 -48.77 33.02 39.35
N GLU A 594 -49.56 33.62 40.24
CA GLU A 594 -50.31 32.95 41.28
C GLU A 594 -51.61 32.35 40.73
N GLN A 595 -52.00 31.21 41.29
CA GLN A 595 -53.29 30.58 41.05
C GLN A 595 -54.29 30.92 42.15
N ASN A 596 -53.79 31.18 43.37
CA ASN A 596 -54.60 31.53 44.53
C ASN A 596 -53.77 32.22 45.63
N TYR A 597 -54.48 32.79 46.61
CA TYR A 597 -53.93 33.23 47.88
C TYR A 597 -54.44 32.36 49.03
N LEU A 598 -53.53 31.92 49.89
CA LEU A 598 -53.80 31.12 51.08
C LEU A 598 -53.78 32.03 52.31
N ILE A 599 -54.90 32.10 53.01
CA ILE A 599 -55.05 32.92 54.22
C ILE A 599 -54.93 31.99 55.42
N GLU A 600 -53.97 32.28 56.30
CA GLU A 600 -53.79 31.56 57.54
C GLU A 600 -54.10 32.46 58.76
N ARG A 601 -54.62 31.83 59.81
CA ARG A 601 -54.99 32.49 61.06
C ARG A 601 -54.52 31.69 62.26
N CYS A 602 -54.11 32.38 63.32
CA CYS A 602 -53.99 31.80 64.65
C CYS A 602 -54.77 32.65 65.67
N LYS A 603 -55.15 32.05 66.80
CA LYS A 603 -55.88 32.72 67.88
C LYS A 603 -54.92 33.23 68.95
N GLY A 604 -55.02 34.51 69.30
CA GLY A 604 -54.15 35.23 70.22
C GLY A 604 -53.33 36.34 69.54
N SER A 605 -52.87 37.31 70.33
CA SER A 605 -51.85 38.26 69.89
C SER A 605 -50.51 37.53 69.87
N ASN A 606 -49.77 37.58 68.77
CA ASN A 606 -48.46 36.93 68.62
C ASN A 606 -48.48 35.39 68.73
N CYS A 607 -49.61 34.76 68.44
CA CYS A 607 -49.66 33.30 68.32
C CYS A 607 -48.78 32.81 67.15
N THR A 608 -48.28 31.58 67.26
CA THR A 608 -47.37 30.97 66.28
C THR A 608 -48.00 29.78 65.54
N ASN A 609 -49.08 29.21 66.06
CA ASN A 609 -49.79 28.06 65.49
C ASN A 609 -50.84 28.51 64.46
N PHE A 610 -50.40 28.86 63.26
CA PHE A 610 -51.26 29.24 62.14
C PHE A 610 -51.91 28.03 61.47
N SER A 611 -53.19 28.15 61.13
CA SER A 611 -53.91 27.22 60.25
C SER A 611 -54.51 27.96 59.07
N GLN A 612 -54.49 27.33 57.90
CA GLN A 612 -55.19 27.85 56.73
C GLN A 612 -56.69 27.88 56.98
N ILE A 613 -57.30 29.05 56.79
CA ILE A 613 -58.74 29.25 56.99
C ILE A 613 -59.48 29.50 55.67
N ALA A 614 -58.78 29.89 54.62
CA ALA A 614 -59.34 30.11 53.30
C ALA A 614 -58.28 30.03 52.19
N SER A 615 -58.77 29.80 50.98
CA SER A 615 -58.04 30.01 49.72
C SER A 615 -58.94 30.85 48.81
N VAL A 616 -58.41 31.93 48.23
CA VAL A 616 -59.13 32.80 47.29
C VAL A 616 -58.44 32.77 45.93
N SER A 617 -59.18 33.00 44.84
CA SER A 617 -58.61 32.95 43.48
C SER A 617 -57.51 34.00 43.25
N ALA A 618 -56.73 33.81 42.19
CA ALA A 618 -55.75 34.78 41.69
C ALA A 618 -56.33 36.20 41.59
N ASN A 619 -55.49 37.22 41.74
CA ASN A 619 -55.86 38.65 41.75
C ASN A 619 -56.83 39.11 42.86
N VAL A 620 -57.27 38.23 43.78
CA VAL A 620 -58.09 38.67 44.93
C VAL A 620 -57.19 39.29 45.98
N THR A 621 -57.55 40.50 46.42
CA THR A 621 -56.76 41.30 47.39
C THR A 621 -57.47 41.51 48.73
N THR A 622 -58.63 40.89 48.95
CA THR A 622 -59.42 41.04 50.18
C THR A 622 -60.05 39.73 50.64
N TYR A 623 -60.26 39.57 51.94
CA TYR A 623 -60.96 38.42 52.52
C TYR A 623 -61.71 38.77 53.81
N ALA A 624 -62.97 38.35 53.93
CA ALA A 624 -63.80 38.59 55.11
C ALA A 624 -63.88 37.34 56.00
N ASN A 625 -63.15 37.32 57.11
CA ASN A 625 -63.16 36.21 58.07
C ASN A 625 -64.26 36.39 59.13
N ALA A 626 -65.39 35.71 58.96
CA ALA A 626 -66.55 35.76 59.87
C ALA A 626 -66.53 34.67 60.97
N GLY A 627 -67.49 34.71 61.89
CA GLY A 627 -67.68 33.69 62.94
C GLY A 627 -66.67 33.77 64.09
N LEU A 628 -66.07 34.94 64.30
CA LEU A 628 -65.08 35.18 65.36
C LEU A 628 -65.74 35.42 66.72
N LYS A 629 -65.03 35.11 67.80
CA LYS A 629 -65.49 35.43 69.17
C LYS A 629 -65.25 36.91 69.46
N ARG A 630 -66.23 37.58 70.08
CA ARG A 630 -66.13 38.95 70.58
C ARG A 630 -64.91 39.16 71.47
N ASN A 631 -64.38 40.38 71.48
CA ASN A 631 -63.24 40.80 72.28
C ASN A 631 -62.01 39.85 72.22
N THR A 632 -61.78 39.16 71.10
CA THR A 632 -60.73 38.13 70.96
C THR A 632 -59.69 38.54 69.92
N ALA A 633 -58.41 38.38 70.26
CA ALA A 633 -57.30 38.64 69.35
C ALA A 633 -57.06 37.48 68.38
N TYR A 634 -56.76 37.81 67.13
CA TYR A 634 -56.40 36.87 66.06
C TYR A 634 -55.23 37.45 65.27
N SER A 635 -54.29 36.58 64.86
CA SER A 635 -53.19 36.96 63.97
C SER A 635 -53.39 36.31 62.60
N TYR A 636 -53.08 37.03 61.52
CA TYR A 636 -53.25 36.59 60.13
C TYR A 636 -51.96 36.73 59.33
N ARG A 637 -51.78 35.85 58.35
CA ARG A 637 -50.75 35.96 57.31
C ARG A 637 -51.27 35.40 56.00
N VAL A 638 -50.81 35.93 54.87
CA VAL A 638 -51.26 35.51 53.54
C VAL A 638 -50.04 35.09 52.71
N SER A 639 -50.16 34.03 51.91
CA SER A 639 -49.17 33.66 50.89
C SER A 639 -49.86 33.42 49.54
N ALA A 640 -49.17 33.71 48.44
CA ALA A 640 -49.60 33.34 47.10
C ALA A 640 -49.16 31.90 46.80
N SER A 641 -49.87 31.18 45.93
CA SER A 641 -49.44 29.84 45.50
C SER A 641 -49.74 29.55 44.04
N ASN A 642 -48.91 28.69 43.43
CA ASN A 642 -49.13 28.09 42.12
C ASN A 642 -48.66 26.63 42.11
N THR A 643 -48.60 26.00 40.93
CA THR A 643 -48.13 24.60 40.76
C THR A 643 -46.70 24.37 41.22
N THR A 644 -45.86 25.40 41.22
CA THR A 644 -44.45 25.32 41.63
C THR A 644 -44.30 25.37 43.16
N GLY A 645 -45.19 26.10 43.85
CA GLY A 645 -45.18 26.16 45.31
C GLY A 645 -45.84 27.40 45.89
N LYS A 646 -45.67 27.60 47.20
CA LYS A 646 -46.14 28.79 47.93
C LYS A 646 -45.04 29.86 47.98
N SER A 647 -45.42 31.12 47.93
CA SER A 647 -44.55 32.25 48.27
C SER A 647 -44.17 32.25 49.75
N ALA A 648 -43.25 33.14 50.14
CA ALA A 648 -43.16 33.56 51.54
C ALA A 648 -44.50 34.20 51.99
N TYR A 649 -44.69 34.30 53.31
CA TYR A 649 -45.87 34.97 53.86
C TYR A 649 -45.72 36.51 53.81
N SER A 650 -46.85 37.20 53.78
CA SER A 650 -46.95 38.64 54.10
C SER A 650 -46.45 38.95 55.51
N ASN A 651 -46.46 40.24 55.87
CA ASN A 651 -46.40 40.61 57.29
C ASN A 651 -47.52 39.91 58.09
N THR A 652 -47.23 39.58 59.34
CA THR A 652 -48.23 39.06 60.28
C THR A 652 -49.07 40.22 60.82
N LEU A 653 -50.38 40.17 60.64
CA LEU A 653 -51.33 41.16 61.13
C LEU A 653 -52.03 40.65 62.40
N SER A 654 -51.83 41.30 63.55
CA SER A 654 -52.57 41.03 64.80
C SER A 654 -53.72 42.01 64.99
N VAL A 655 -54.95 41.52 65.17
CA VAL A 655 -56.15 42.35 65.37
C VAL A 655 -57.11 41.74 66.39
N LYS A 656 -57.88 42.58 67.08
CA LYS A 656 -58.86 42.17 68.10
C LYS A 656 -60.27 42.55 67.65
N THR A 657 -61.22 41.62 67.68
CA THR A 657 -62.63 41.92 67.41
C THR A 657 -63.20 42.88 68.46
N LEU A 658 -64.24 43.64 68.10
CA LEU A 658 -64.88 44.58 69.00
C LEU A 658 -65.53 43.90 70.24
N PRO A 659 -65.69 44.63 71.36
CA PRO A 659 -66.32 44.14 72.59
C PRO A 659 -67.73 43.55 72.41
#